data_AF-A0A933HVF5-F1
#
_entry.id   AF-A0A933HVF5-F1
#
_cell.length_a   1.000
_cell.length_b   1.000
_cell.length_c   1.000
_cell.angle_alpha   90.00
_cell.angle_beta   90.00
_cell.angle_gamma   90.00
#
_symmetry.space_group_name_H-M   'P 1'
#
loop_
_entity.id
_entity.type
_entity.pdbx_description
1 polymer ?
#
loop_
_entity_poly.entity_id
_entity_poly.type
_entity_poly.pdbx_seq_one_letter_code
_entity_poly.pdbx_strand_id
1 'polypeptide(L)'
;MTGNARLLLLEFFPGALCRNEKTFFFPFLNGLAKRAGFRTLWLCFGGDLKAAGDPAADRTIRAVLPERDLRTLAARLARFRPTRIVSSDLLPAAARRLVDALSPKPPFLVMPMPKEAGTSVKPAGAEMRAHAGVLSADPRHPRFLAKCGWFLDWLGARSRRCLSLRDRYLVEAVDPDYGAVLANPEALRSKAHITIMSGVLCSDRSALKDNPLYAGIGPEHENHRGCAFCGCCLEPAFSPPGADLPAVVARQFRAILRTGRGRGRDKGIYEFYDIGAFRRFDRVFKVILRLGVPPGVFLFNPRIDDVLAARPRIERVLPALAKAGHEVRILSMGVENFSARENRRFNKGITAAQVDELIALTRKWEKAFPGVFKPFKGGGDLPEFGIILYTPWTTLEDLRINISAALERGFAQTGYWLYSALLIYPDSPIAALARREGGIFVDRHPDRGVLYGAFQNDEDVLDVRPWRFKAPGVADFFAVMVRVSAAAMDGDDCAFFKDDPEFHALKRIYAEAVERARATPLAVACKLLEALEDHREVRRRGRGRRRREALLRSAVARLEAGRKPDSFARLHAPASAAARAVEKLFRSLSKRPGSAFSGVDLGAVTERALPAGNAIRIAFSVGGRGLVFDLLDARTPGPCFLVSRRFKAVLSPATPSSDPRERRVSEMLLDEIDRRVDRAA
;
A
#
# COMPACT_ATOMS: atom_id res chain seq x y z
N MET A 1 25.26 14.40 -35.51
CA MET A 1 24.55 13.39 -36.33
C MET A 1 23.33 12.79 -35.57
N THR A 2 22.48 13.57 -34.90
CA THR A 2 21.39 13.04 -34.05
C THR A 2 19.98 13.22 -34.63
N GLY A 3 19.83 13.81 -35.83
CA GLY A 3 18.53 14.26 -36.36
C GLY A 3 17.43 13.19 -36.48
N ASN A 4 17.77 11.90 -36.44
CA ASN A 4 16.82 10.79 -36.51
C ASN A 4 16.72 9.94 -35.23
N ALA A 5 17.39 10.30 -34.14
CA ALA A 5 17.39 9.52 -32.92
C ALA A 5 16.03 9.61 -32.20
N ARG A 6 15.45 8.46 -31.86
CA ARG A 6 14.09 8.33 -31.30
C ARG A 6 14.10 7.40 -30.08
N LEU A 7 13.61 7.89 -28.95
CA LEU A 7 13.47 7.14 -27.71
C LEU A 7 11.99 6.87 -27.41
N LEU A 8 11.66 5.60 -27.19
CA LEU A 8 10.35 5.18 -26.70
C LEU A 8 10.47 4.74 -25.23
N LEU A 9 9.65 5.33 -24.36
CA LEU A 9 9.44 4.88 -22.98
C LEU A 9 8.12 4.09 -22.91
N LEU A 10 8.16 2.86 -22.41
CA LEU A 10 7.01 1.96 -22.26
C LEU A 10 6.73 1.71 -20.77
N GLU A 11 5.66 2.27 -20.24
CA GLU A 11 5.22 2.09 -18.86
C GLU A 11 4.00 1.17 -18.77
N PHE A 12 4.00 0.26 -17.81
CA PHE A 12 2.86 -0.59 -17.48
C PHE A 12 2.31 -0.23 -16.09
N PHE A 13 0.99 -0.12 -15.95
CA PHE A 13 0.32 0.10 -14.67
C PHE A 13 -0.37 -1.19 -14.20
N PRO A 14 0.12 -1.84 -13.13
CA PRO A 14 -0.70 -2.76 -12.35
C PRO A 14 -1.96 -2.05 -11.84
N GLY A 15 -3.14 -2.63 -12.09
CA GLY A 15 -4.40 -2.09 -11.59
C GLY A 15 -4.48 -1.94 -10.06
N ALA A 16 -3.73 -2.75 -9.30
CA ALA A 16 -3.73 -2.74 -7.83
C ALA A 16 -2.76 -1.73 -7.20
N LEU A 17 -1.63 -1.42 -7.87
CA LEU A 17 -0.64 -0.48 -7.34
C LEU A 17 -0.76 0.86 -8.06
N CYS A 18 -1.27 1.87 -7.36
CA CYS A 18 -1.25 3.26 -7.83
C CYS A 18 0.18 3.85 -7.94
N ARG A 19 1.21 3.06 -7.60
CA ARG A 19 2.62 3.43 -7.53
C ARG A 19 3.43 2.49 -8.43
N ASN A 20 4.14 3.02 -9.42
CA ASN A 20 5.13 2.27 -10.20
C ASN A 20 6.53 2.83 -9.90
N GLU A 21 7.25 2.18 -8.99
CA GLU A 21 8.60 2.61 -8.57
C GLU A 21 9.61 2.58 -9.73
N LYS A 22 9.41 1.71 -10.72
CA LYS A 22 10.31 1.54 -11.87
C LYS A 22 10.30 2.74 -12.81
N THR A 23 9.22 3.54 -12.79
CA THR A 23 9.06 4.70 -13.69
C THR A 23 9.26 6.05 -13.03
N PHE A 24 9.71 6.09 -11.77
CA PHE A 24 10.00 7.35 -11.07
C PHE A 24 10.95 8.25 -11.86
N PHE A 25 11.91 7.66 -12.56
CA PHE A 25 12.88 8.40 -13.37
C PHE A 25 12.42 8.74 -14.78
N PHE A 26 11.33 8.15 -15.29
CA PHE A 26 10.90 8.36 -16.68
C PHE A 26 10.74 9.83 -17.09
N PRO A 27 10.14 10.71 -16.27
CA PRO A 27 10.07 12.14 -16.61
C PRO A 27 11.45 12.77 -16.83
N PHE A 28 12.44 12.38 -16.02
CA PHE A 28 13.81 12.89 -16.13
C PHE A 28 14.56 12.25 -17.30
N LEU A 29 14.41 10.95 -17.54
CA LEU A 29 15.00 10.28 -18.71
C LEU A 29 14.43 10.87 -20.01
N ASN A 30 13.13 11.15 -20.05
CA ASN A 30 12.45 11.80 -21.17
C ASN A 30 13.03 13.19 -21.43
N GLY A 31 13.11 14.04 -20.40
CA GLY A 31 13.70 15.39 -20.50
C GLY A 31 15.18 15.37 -20.91
N LEU A 32 15.96 14.44 -20.36
CA LEU A 32 17.38 14.28 -20.66
C LEU A 32 17.61 13.86 -22.11
N ALA A 33 16.80 12.92 -22.62
CA ALA A 33 16.87 12.50 -24.01
C ALA A 33 16.49 13.63 -24.98
N LYS A 34 15.44 14.42 -24.68
CA LYS A 34 15.08 15.61 -25.46
C LYS A 34 16.22 16.62 -25.50
N ARG A 35 16.85 16.90 -24.35
CA ARG A 35 18.03 17.78 -24.28
C ARG A 35 19.21 17.26 -25.12
N ALA A 36 19.36 15.94 -25.21
CA ALA A 36 20.35 15.29 -26.06
C ALA A 36 19.96 15.24 -27.56
N GLY A 37 18.83 15.84 -27.95
CA GLY A 37 18.36 15.92 -29.33
C GLY A 37 17.54 14.72 -29.81
N PHE A 38 17.10 13.84 -28.90
CA PHE A 38 16.20 12.74 -29.26
C PHE A 38 14.76 13.24 -29.38
N ARG A 39 14.05 12.72 -30.38
CA ARG A 39 12.58 12.74 -30.37
C ARG A 39 12.09 11.66 -29.41
N THR A 40 11.14 11.96 -28.55
CA THR A 40 10.67 11.01 -27.54
C THR A 40 9.18 10.72 -27.66
N LEU A 41 8.79 9.52 -27.24
CA LEU A 41 7.41 9.09 -27.06
C LEU A 41 7.33 8.28 -25.77
N TRP A 42 6.45 8.66 -24.85
CA TRP A 42 6.18 7.88 -23.64
C TRP A 42 4.77 7.32 -23.73
N LEU A 43 4.65 5.99 -23.81
CA LEU A 43 3.38 5.28 -23.83
C LEU A 43 3.15 4.58 -22.50
N CYS A 44 1.94 4.69 -21.97
CA CYS A 44 1.52 3.99 -20.76
C CYS A 44 0.35 3.06 -21.05
N PHE A 45 0.45 1.81 -20.63
CA PHE A 45 -0.63 0.82 -20.72
C PHE A 45 -1.06 0.40 -19.30
N GLY A 46 -2.35 0.39 -19.02
CA GLY A 46 -2.89 -0.18 -17.79
C GLY A 46 -3.36 -1.61 -18.03
N GLY A 47 -3.32 -2.46 -17.02
CA GLY A 47 -3.85 -3.82 -17.14
C GLY A 47 -3.52 -4.68 -15.94
N ASP A 48 -4.01 -5.91 -15.98
CA ASP A 48 -3.67 -6.90 -14.99
C ASP A 48 -2.23 -7.36 -15.19
N LEU A 49 -1.52 -7.39 -14.07
CA LEU A 49 -0.26 -8.05 -13.93
C LEU A 49 -0.56 -9.54 -13.67
N LYS A 50 -0.10 -10.45 -14.54
CA LYS A 50 -0.19 -11.89 -14.27
C LYS A 50 1.19 -12.44 -13.99
N ALA A 51 1.29 -13.32 -12.98
CA ALA A 51 2.45 -14.17 -12.83
C ALA A 51 2.65 -14.94 -14.15
N ALA A 52 3.86 -14.90 -14.72
CA ALA A 52 4.20 -15.83 -15.78
C ALA A 52 3.97 -17.25 -15.23
N GLY A 53 3.33 -18.12 -16.01
CA GLY A 53 2.71 -19.37 -15.54
C GLY A 53 3.63 -20.46 -14.98
N ASP A 54 4.85 -20.12 -14.55
CA ASP A 54 5.77 -21.02 -13.87
C ASP A 54 5.93 -20.60 -12.39
N PRO A 55 5.36 -21.36 -11.43
CA PRO A 55 5.53 -21.11 -10.00
C PRO A 55 6.97 -21.26 -9.50
N ALA A 56 7.85 -21.94 -10.26
CA ALA A 56 9.24 -22.19 -9.92
C ALA A 56 10.23 -21.33 -10.73
N ALA A 57 9.88 -20.93 -11.97
CA ALA A 57 10.68 -20.05 -12.80
C ALA A 57 10.19 -18.60 -12.74
N ASP A 58 10.96 -17.81 -12.00
CA ASP A 58 11.05 -16.35 -12.12
C ASP A 58 9.77 -15.58 -11.72
N ARG A 59 9.84 -14.99 -10.53
CA ARG A 59 8.86 -14.08 -9.89
C ARG A 59 8.61 -12.78 -10.66
N THR A 60 8.91 -12.75 -11.95
CA THR A 60 8.71 -11.56 -12.79
C THR A 60 7.25 -11.48 -13.17
N ILE A 61 6.55 -10.61 -12.46
CA ILE A 61 5.20 -10.21 -12.82
C ILE A 61 5.27 -9.49 -14.16
N ARG A 62 4.53 -9.98 -15.16
CA ARG A 62 4.51 -9.40 -16.51
C ARG A 62 3.15 -8.76 -16.74
N ALA A 63 3.16 -7.55 -17.31
CA ALA A 63 1.94 -6.95 -17.81
C ALA A 63 1.30 -7.89 -18.83
N VAL A 64 -0.01 -8.13 -18.82
CA VAL A 64 -0.64 -8.84 -19.92
C VAL A 64 -1.32 -7.82 -20.81
N LEU A 65 -0.83 -7.69 -22.05
CA LEU A 65 -1.47 -6.85 -23.04
C LEU A 65 -2.50 -7.68 -23.82
N PRO A 66 -3.80 -7.35 -23.77
CA PRO A 66 -4.77 -7.95 -24.64
C PRO A 66 -4.47 -7.61 -26.10
N GLU A 67 -5.02 -8.39 -27.03
CA GLU A 67 -4.75 -8.26 -28.47
C GLU A 67 -5.00 -6.85 -29.02
N ARG A 68 -6.03 -6.16 -28.50
CA ARG A 68 -6.31 -4.75 -28.84
C ARG A 68 -5.13 -3.82 -28.49
N ASP A 69 -4.50 -4.03 -27.34
CA ASP A 69 -3.40 -3.19 -26.87
C ASP A 69 -2.10 -3.53 -27.60
N LEU A 70 -1.90 -4.81 -27.96
CA LEU A 70 -0.82 -5.23 -28.86
C LEU A 70 -0.93 -4.57 -30.23
N ARG A 71 -2.13 -4.52 -30.83
CA ARG A 71 -2.36 -3.77 -32.09
C ARG A 71 -2.06 -2.29 -31.94
N THR A 72 -2.46 -1.69 -30.81
CA THR A 72 -2.16 -0.29 -30.50
C THR A 72 -0.65 -0.05 -30.39
N LEU A 73 0.06 -0.91 -29.68
CA LEU A 73 1.52 -0.87 -29.56
C LEU A 73 2.18 -1.02 -30.94
N ALA A 74 1.78 -2.00 -31.74
CA ALA A 74 2.30 -2.23 -33.08
C ALA A 74 2.14 -0.99 -33.98
N ALA A 75 0.95 -0.39 -34.01
CA ALA A 75 0.70 0.83 -34.78
C ALA A 75 1.58 2.01 -34.33
N ARG A 76 1.82 2.14 -33.01
CA ARG A 76 2.71 3.18 -32.47
C ARG A 76 4.17 2.92 -32.82
N LEU A 77 4.63 1.68 -32.74
CA LEU A 77 5.98 1.28 -33.12
C LEU A 77 6.24 1.54 -34.61
N ALA A 78 5.30 1.17 -35.49
CA ALA A 78 5.41 1.39 -36.93
C ALA A 78 5.47 2.88 -37.31
N ARG A 79 4.65 3.71 -36.64
CA ARG A 79 4.61 5.17 -36.87
C ARG A 79 5.83 5.89 -36.29
N PHE A 80 6.23 5.55 -35.06
CA PHE A 80 7.30 6.26 -34.37
C PHE A 80 8.69 5.77 -34.80
N ARG A 81 8.83 4.47 -35.11
CA ARG A 81 10.09 3.78 -35.47
C ARG A 81 11.21 4.08 -34.45
N PRO A 82 11.07 3.64 -33.19
CA PRO A 82 12.04 3.96 -32.15
C PRO A 82 13.43 3.38 -32.49
N THR A 83 14.47 4.14 -32.17
CA THR A 83 15.88 3.69 -32.26
C THR A 83 16.41 3.18 -30.93
N ARG A 84 15.70 3.47 -29.84
CA ARG A 84 15.98 3.10 -28.46
C ARG A 84 14.65 2.89 -27.74
N ILE A 85 14.57 1.86 -26.90
CA ILE A 85 13.37 1.57 -26.11
C ILE A 85 13.78 1.34 -24.65
N VAL A 86 13.08 1.99 -23.73
CA VAL A 86 13.15 1.72 -22.29
C VAL A 86 11.77 1.28 -21.83
N SER A 87 11.68 0.23 -21.02
CA SER A 87 10.41 -0.22 -20.44
C SER A 87 10.47 -0.30 -18.93
N SER A 88 9.34 -0.10 -18.25
CA SER A 88 9.22 -0.32 -16.82
C SER A 88 9.40 -1.78 -16.45
N ASP A 89 8.93 -2.71 -17.29
CA ASP A 89 8.88 -4.14 -16.97
C ASP A 89 9.36 -4.99 -18.14
N LEU A 90 9.60 -6.28 -17.88
CA LEU A 90 9.84 -7.25 -18.94
C LEU A 90 8.62 -7.31 -19.88
N LEU A 91 8.89 -7.23 -21.18
CA LEU A 91 7.83 -7.29 -22.17
C LEU A 91 7.19 -8.69 -22.20
N PRO A 92 5.87 -8.77 -22.33
CA PRO A 92 5.18 -10.00 -22.67
C PRO A 92 5.71 -10.58 -23.97
N ALA A 93 5.72 -11.90 -24.12
CA ALA A 93 6.26 -12.55 -25.31
C ALA A 93 5.69 -11.96 -26.62
N ALA A 94 4.39 -11.67 -26.66
CA ALA A 94 3.75 -11.05 -27.82
C ALA A 94 4.25 -9.61 -28.09
N ALA A 95 4.39 -8.78 -27.05
CA ALA A 95 4.93 -7.43 -27.20
C ALA A 95 6.43 -7.45 -27.55
N ARG A 96 7.19 -8.39 -26.99
CA ARG A 96 8.61 -8.60 -27.31
C ARG A 96 8.80 -8.94 -28.78
N ARG A 97 7.96 -9.81 -29.36
CA ARG A 97 7.96 -10.10 -30.81
C ARG A 97 7.76 -8.85 -31.67
N LEU A 98 6.84 -7.95 -31.27
CA LEU A 98 6.62 -6.69 -31.99
C LEU A 98 7.86 -5.79 -31.97
N VAL A 99 8.58 -5.73 -30.85
CA VAL A 99 9.82 -4.97 -30.72
C VAL A 99 10.97 -5.62 -31.50
N ASP A 100 11.10 -6.93 -31.43
CA ASP A 100 12.14 -7.69 -32.12
C ASP A 100 11.96 -7.67 -33.65
N ALA A 101 10.74 -7.44 -34.15
CA ALA A 101 10.44 -7.30 -35.58
C ALA A 101 10.84 -5.93 -36.17
N LEU A 102 11.30 -4.97 -35.37
CA LEU A 102 11.77 -3.67 -35.86
C LEU A 102 13.13 -3.80 -36.56
N SER A 103 13.29 -3.11 -37.69
CA SER A 103 14.55 -3.05 -38.44
C SER A 103 15.02 -1.59 -38.62
N PRO A 104 16.24 -1.23 -38.16
CA PRO A 104 17.12 -2.05 -37.34
C PRO A 104 16.54 -2.29 -35.93
N LYS A 105 16.95 -3.39 -35.30
CA LYS A 105 16.51 -3.73 -33.93
C LYS A 105 17.02 -2.67 -32.94
N PRO A 106 16.14 -1.95 -32.23
CA PRO A 106 16.57 -0.95 -31.26
C PRO A 106 17.14 -1.64 -30.01
N PRO A 107 18.21 -1.09 -29.41
CA PRO A 107 18.60 -1.43 -28.04
C PRO A 107 17.43 -1.22 -27.09
N PHE A 108 17.28 -2.20 -26.20
CA PHE A 108 16.16 -2.32 -25.29
C PHE A 108 16.70 -2.35 -23.85
N LEU A 109 16.10 -1.54 -22.98
CA LEU A 109 16.44 -1.45 -21.56
C LEU A 109 15.17 -1.69 -20.74
N VAL A 110 15.24 -2.53 -19.71
CA VAL A 110 14.22 -2.62 -18.67
C VAL A 110 14.72 -1.85 -17.46
N MET A 111 13.89 -0.98 -16.90
CA MET A 111 14.24 -0.28 -15.67
C MET A 111 14.31 -1.29 -14.52
N PRO A 112 15.44 -1.37 -13.81
CA PRO A 112 15.51 -2.17 -12.59
C PRO A 112 14.68 -1.48 -11.50
N MET A 113 14.17 -2.25 -10.53
CA MET A 113 13.69 -1.65 -9.29
C MET A 113 14.87 -0.94 -8.58
N PRO A 114 14.64 0.20 -7.92
CA PRO A 114 15.66 0.83 -7.06
C PRO A 114 16.25 -0.15 -6.02
N LYS A 115 15.45 -1.10 -5.52
CA LYS A 115 15.86 -2.12 -4.56
C LYS A 115 16.66 -3.28 -5.19
N GLU A 116 16.29 -3.74 -6.38
CA GLU A 116 17.02 -4.77 -7.15
C GLU A 116 18.44 -4.31 -7.47
N ALA A 117 18.60 -3.02 -7.76
CA ALA A 117 19.88 -2.43 -8.09
C ALA A 117 20.89 -2.47 -6.93
N GLY A 118 20.55 -2.89 -5.69
CA GLY A 118 21.52 -3.05 -4.59
C GLY A 118 21.92 -4.49 -4.30
N THR A 119 21.32 -5.45 -4.99
CA THR A 119 21.46 -6.88 -4.73
C THR A 119 22.52 -7.51 -5.62
N SER A 120 23.22 -8.53 -5.11
CA SER A 120 24.28 -9.24 -5.84
C SER A 120 23.77 -10.09 -7.01
N VAL A 121 22.47 -10.01 -7.31
CA VAL A 121 21.81 -10.68 -8.43
C VAL A 121 22.50 -10.25 -9.72
N LYS A 122 23.28 -11.19 -10.27
CA LYS A 122 23.68 -11.24 -11.67
C LYS A 122 22.43 -10.93 -12.50
N PRO A 123 22.30 -9.75 -13.14
CA PRO A 123 21.09 -9.40 -13.88
C PRO A 123 20.78 -10.54 -14.86
N ALA A 124 19.56 -11.08 -14.79
CA ALA A 124 19.02 -12.01 -15.77
C ALA A 124 18.83 -11.21 -17.08
N GLY A 125 19.94 -11.09 -17.81
CA GLY A 125 20.03 -10.28 -19.01
C GLY A 125 21.48 -10.08 -19.40
N ALA A 126 21.98 -10.93 -20.29
CA ALA A 126 23.19 -10.68 -21.05
C ALA A 126 23.17 -9.30 -21.77
N GLU A 127 21.98 -8.73 -21.99
CA GLU A 127 21.77 -7.43 -22.65
C GLU A 127 22.28 -6.23 -21.84
N MET A 128 22.24 -6.24 -20.49
CA MET A 128 22.80 -5.12 -19.70
C MET A 128 24.32 -5.22 -19.55
N ARG A 129 24.88 -6.43 -19.59
CA ARG A 129 26.34 -6.66 -19.48
C ARG A 129 27.08 -6.45 -20.79
N ALA A 130 26.45 -6.73 -21.93
CA ALA A 130 27.07 -6.51 -23.24
C ALA A 130 27.46 -5.03 -23.49
N HIS A 131 26.81 -4.08 -22.82
CA HIS A 131 27.16 -2.66 -22.88
C HIS A 131 27.99 -2.15 -21.67
N ALA A 132 28.25 -2.99 -20.67
CA ALA A 132 29.01 -2.62 -19.47
C ALA A 132 30.53 -2.61 -19.68
N GLY A 133 31.03 -2.97 -20.88
CA GLY A 133 32.47 -2.97 -21.20
C GLY A 133 33.16 -1.59 -21.16
N VAL A 134 32.44 -0.50 -20.88
CA VAL A 134 32.97 0.89 -20.93
C VAL A 134 32.77 1.67 -19.61
N LEU A 135 32.12 1.12 -18.59
CA LEU A 135 31.88 1.84 -17.32
C LEU A 135 32.30 1.00 -16.11
N SER A 136 33.39 1.41 -15.45
CA SER A 136 33.97 0.76 -14.26
C SER A 136 33.13 0.91 -12.97
N ALA A 137 31.86 1.33 -13.07
CA ALA A 137 30.98 1.48 -11.92
C ALA A 137 29.95 0.35 -11.94
N ASP A 138 29.88 -0.41 -10.84
CA ASP A 138 28.96 -1.52 -10.66
C ASP A 138 27.50 -1.09 -10.97
N PRO A 139 26.85 -1.62 -12.02
CA PRO A 139 25.45 -1.32 -12.33
C PRO A 139 24.49 -1.83 -11.24
N ARG A 140 24.99 -2.64 -10.29
CA ARG A 140 24.32 -3.04 -9.04
C ARG A 140 24.49 -2.00 -7.93
N HIS A 141 24.43 -0.71 -8.23
CA HIS A 141 24.22 0.29 -7.18
C HIS A 141 23.11 1.27 -7.57
N PRO A 142 22.02 1.43 -6.80
CA PRO A 142 20.93 2.36 -7.13
C PRO A 142 21.41 3.82 -7.28
N ARG A 143 22.56 4.18 -6.69
CA ARG A 143 23.26 5.47 -6.87
C ARG A 143 23.58 5.79 -8.34
N PHE A 144 23.58 4.79 -9.21
CA PHE A 144 23.78 4.94 -10.63
C PHE A 144 22.57 5.58 -11.31
N LEU A 145 21.36 5.08 -11.04
CA LEU A 145 20.14 5.54 -11.71
C LEU A 145 19.81 7.00 -11.42
N ALA A 146 20.17 7.50 -10.24
CA ALA A 146 20.02 8.91 -9.89
C ALA A 146 20.92 9.86 -10.71
N LYS A 147 21.86 9.34 -11.51
CA LYS A 147 22.84 10.16 -12.26
C LYS A 147 22.54 10.28 -13.75
N CYS A 148 22.97 11.37 -14.38
CA CYS A 148 22.76 11.60 -15.82
C CYS A 148 23.66 10.72 -16.72
N GLY A 149 24.90 10.47 -16.29
CA GLY A 149 25.97 9.98 -17.16
C GLY A 149 25.66 8.65 -17.84
N TRP A 150 25.17 7.68 -17.07
CA TRP A 150 24.91 6.34 -17.58
C TRP A 150 23.87 6.29 -18.69
N PHE A 151 22.82 7.11 -18.57
CA PHE A 151 21.74 7.10 -19.53
C PHE A 151 22.19 7.78 -20.82
N LEU A 152 22.98 8.86 -20.73
CA LEU A 152 23.61 9.48 -21.90
C LEU A 152 24.58 8.53 -22.60
N ASP A 153 25.32 7.72 -21.84
CA ASP A 153 26.20 6.68 -22.40
C ASP A 153 25.38 5.63 -23.16
N TRP A 154 24.30 5.12 -22.56
CA TRP A 154 23.42 4.14 -23.20
C TRP A 154 22.70 4.71 -24.45
N LEU A 155 22.34 5.99 -24.42
CA LEU A 155 21.81 6.69 -25.60
C LEU A 155 22.87 6.88 -26.70
N GLY A 156 24.16 6.72 -26.41
CA GLY A 156 25.25 7.07 -27.33
C GLY A 156 25.40 8.58 -27.54
N ALA A 157 25.01 9.38 -26.54
CA ALA A 157 24.90 10.82 -26.63
C ALA A 157 25.96 11.58 -25.81
N ARG A 158 26.97 10.90 -25.25
CA ARG A 158 27.97 11.55 -24.40
C ARG A 158 28.84 12.50 -25.23
N SER A 159 28.67 13.81 -25.02
CA SER A 159 29.66 14.79 -25.47
C SER A 159 30.81 14.84 -24.47
N ARG A 160 32.05 15.06 -24.93
CA ARG A 160 33.25 15.22 -24.07
C ARG A 160 33.17 16.43 -23.11
N ARG A 161 32.15 17.30 -23.20
CA ARG A 161 31.97 18.42 -22.26
C ARG A 161 31.40 17.91 -20.93
N CYS A 162 32.27 17.94 -19.91
CA CYS A 162 32.02 17.50 -18.54
C CYS A 162 30.71 18.06 -17.96
N LEU A 163 29.83 17.16 -17.51
CA LEU A 163 28.77 17.50 -16.57
C LEU A 163 29.45 17.94 -15.26
N SER A 164 29.12 19.14 -14.76
CA SER A 164 29.57 19.62 -13.44
C SER A 164 29.12 18.67 -12.32
N LEU A 165 29.63 18.85 -11.09
CA LEU A 165 29.16 18.09 -9.91
C LEU A 165 27.63 18.21 -9.72
N ARG A 166 27.03 19.35 -10.04
CA ARG A 166 25.56 19.57 -10.01
C ARG A 166 24.84 18.84 -11.13
N ASP A 167 25.46 18.74 -12.30
CA ASP A 167 24.92 17.99 -13.44
C ASP A 167 24.96 16.47 -13.25
N ARG A 168 25.52 15.99 -12.13
CA ARG A 168 25.57 14.57 -11.82
C ARG A 168 24.20 14.00 -11.54
N TYR A 169 23.30 14.71 -10.87
CA TYR A 169 22.02 14.15 -10.40
C TYR A 169 20.86 14.50 -11.33
N LEU A 170 20.10 13.50 -11.79
CA LEU A 170 18.99 13.65 -12.73
C LEU A 170 17.98 14.70 -12.27
N VAL A 171 17.59 14.63 -11.00
CA VAL A 171 16.49 15.47 -10.50
C VAL A 171 16.86 16.95 -10.45
N GLU A 172 18.15 17.29 -10.36
CA GLU A 172 18.68 18.66 -10.39
C GLU A 172 19.05 19.15 -11.78
N ALA A 173 19.70 18.28 -12.55
CA ALA A 173 20.35 18.63 -13.80
C ALA A 173 19.38 18.68 -14.98
N VAL A 174 18.19 18.12 -14.85
CA VAL A 174 17.26 17.90 -15.96
C VAL A 174 15.93 18.58 -15.67
N ASP A 175 15.41 19.28 -16.68
CA ASP A 175 14.00 19.67 -16.72
C ASP A 175 13.18 18.42 -17.09
N PRO A 176 12.39 17.86 -16.15
CA PRO A 176 11.61 16.67 -16.45
C PRO A 176 10.49 16.97 -17.45
N ASP A 177 9.99 15.91 -18.09
CA ASP A 177 8.89 15.98 -19.03
C ASP A 177 7.87 14.86 -18.73
N TYR A 178 6.69 15.28 -18.28
CA TYR A 178 5.58 14.42 -17.86
C TYR A 178 4.58 14.15 -18.99
N GLY A 179 4.93 14.51 -20.24
CA GLY A 179 4.10 14.31 -21.43
C GLY A 179 4.05 12.84 -21.85
N ALA A 180 3.20 12.07 -21.18
CA ALA A 180 2.92 10.67 -21.51
C ALA A 180 1.59 10.52 -22.27
N VAL A 181 1.51 9.46 -23.09
CA VAL A 181 0.31 9.06 -23.82
C VAL A 181 -0.28 7.83 -23.14
N LEU A 182 -1.46 7.99 -22.54
CA LEU A 182 -2.24 6.88 -21.97
C LEU A 182 -2.84 6.07 -23.13
N ALA A 183 -2.26 4.91 -23.39
CA ALA A 183 -2.45 4.16 -24.62
C ALA A 183 -3.73 3.31 -24.65
N ASN A 184 -4.32 3.01 -23.49
CA ASN A 184 -5.57 2.25 -23.37
C ASN A 184 -6.51 2.83 -22.29
N PRO A 185 -7.80 2.45 -22.29
CA PRO A 185 -8.78 2.90 -21.28
C PRO A 185 -8.37 2.58 -19.85
N GLU A 186 -7.66 1.48 -19.62
CA GLU A 186 -7.17 1.03 -18.32
C GLU A 186 -6.12 2.03 -17.79
N ALA A 187 -5.19 2.49 -18.61
CA ALA A 187 -4.25 3.56 -18.26
C ALA A 187 -4.95 4.91 -18.02
N LEU A 188 -6.07 5.16 -18.70
CA LEU A 188 -6.86 6.37 -18.49
C LEU A 188 -7.61 6.36 -17.16
N ARG A 189 -8.13 5.18 -16.79
CA ARG A 189 -8.79 4.94 -15.50
C ARG A 189 -7.79 4.81 -14.36
N SER A 190 -6.57 4.36 -14.62
CA SER A 190 -5.53 4.29 -13.61
C SER A 190 -5.23 5.71 -13.12
N LYS A 191 -5.42 5.92 -11.82
CA LYS A 191 -5.07 7.17 -11.13
C LYS A 191 -3.63 7.08 -10.62
N ALA A 192 -2.72 6.64 -11.49
CA ALA A 192 -1.34 6.41 -11.10
C ALA A 192 -0.71 7.71 -10.57
N HIS A 193 0.01 7.63 -9.47
CA HIS A 193 0.60 8.80 -8.82
C HIS A 193 1.72 9.38 -9.69
N ILE A 194 1.92 10.70 -9.64
CA ILE A 194 3.18 11.32 -10.05
C ILE A 194 4.10 11.37 -8.83
N THR A 195 5.25 10.72 -8.92
CA THR A 195 6.27 10.78 -7.87
C THR A 195 7.08 12.07 -8.00
N ILE A 196 7.12 12.84 -6.92
CA ILE A 196 7.95 14.03 -6.76
C ILE A 196 9.24 13.60 -6.06
N MET A 197 10.37 13.73 -6.77
CA MET A 197 11.68 13.29 -6.30
C MET A 197 12.53 14.50 -5.91
N SER A 198 13.04 14.57 -4.68
CA SER A 198 13.87 15.71 -4.27
C SER A 198 15.06 15.39 -3.38
N GLY A 199 15.15 14.23 -2.74
CA GLY A 199 16.16 14.01 -1.70
C GLY A 199 16.33 12.55 -1.30
N VAL A 200 16.05 12.20 -0.06
CA VAL A 200 16.24 10.85 0.49
C VAL A 200 14.92 10.29 0.99
N LEU A 201 14.65 9.01 0.75
CA LEU A 201 13.41 8.38 1.24
C LEU A 201 13.30 8.48 2.76
N CYS A 202 14.38 8.14 3.47
CA CYS A 202 14.49 8.25 4.92
C CYS A 202 15.84 8.87 5.27
N SER A 203 15.87 9.64 6.37
CA SER A 203 17.09 10.28 6.87
C SER A 203 17.32 10.03 8.36
N ASP A 204 16.57 9.07 8.93
CA ASP A 204 16.82 8.57 10.28
C ASP A 204 18.25 8.02 10.35
N ARG A 205 18.94 8.41 11.41
CA ARG A 205 20.33 8.04 11.66
C ARG A 205 20.56 7.50 13.06
N SER A 206 19.49 6.99 13.69
CA SER A 206 19.57 6.31 14.99
C SER A 206 20.75 5.33 14.98
N ALA A 207 21.66 5.49 15.93
CA ALA A 207 22.89 4.74 15.97
C ALA A 207 22.63 3.35 16.58
N LEU A 208 23.20 2.31 15.97
CA LEU A 208 23.08 0.94 16.50
C LEU A 208 23.85 0.75 17.81
N LYS A 209 24.94 1.50 18.00
CA LYS A 209 25.79 1.43 19.21
C LYS A 209 25.04 1.75 20.51
N ASP A 210 23.97 2.56 20.41
CA ASP A 210 23.16 2.96 21.57
C ASP A 210 22.14 1.86 21.95
N ASN A 211 22.06 0.79 21.15
CA ASN A 211 21.17 -0.33 21.36
C ASN A 211 21.95 -1.56 21.86
N PRO A 212 21.77 -1.98 23.13
CA PRO A 212 22.53 -3.10 23.71
C PRO A 212 22.38 -4.42 22.95
N LEU A 213 21.27 -4.63 22.23
CA LEU A 213 21.09 -5.82 21.40
C LEU A 213 22.11 -5.91 20.26
N TYR A 214 22.70 -4.80 19.86
CA TYR A 214 23.68 -4.73 18.78
C TYR A 214 25.13 -4.55 19.28
N ALA A 215 25.36 -4.63 20.60
CA ALA A 215 26.70 -4.58 21.16
C ALA A 215 27.59 -5.68 20.56
N GLY A 216 28.75 -5.30 20.02
CA GLY A 216 29.70 -6.23 19.38
C GLY A 216 29.35 -6.68 17.96
N ILE A 217 28.30 -6.13 17.33
CA ILE A 217 28.11 -6.26 15.88
C ILE A 217 29.04 -5.26 15.18
N GLY A 218 29.82 -5.74 14.22
CA GLY A 218 31.01 -5.06 13.70
C GLY A 218 30.77 -3.77 12.90
N PRO A 219 31.85 -3.01 12.63
CA PRO A 219 31.80 -1.70 11.98
C PRO A 219 31.27 -1.74 10.54
N GLU A 220 31.30 -2.89 9.88
CA GLU A 220 30.68 -3.12 8.58
C GLU A 220 29.16 -2.81 8.60
N HIS A 221 28.53 -2.94 9.77
CA HIS A 221 27.13 -2.59 9.99
C HIS A 221 26.94 -1.20 10.61
N GLU A 222 27.99 -0.49 11.06
CA GLU A 222 27.89 0.88 11.60
C GLU A 222 27.51 1.92 10.54
N ASN A 223 27.79 1.63 9.27
CA ASN A 223 27.30 2.43 8.14
C ASN A 223 25.79 2.33 7.97
N HIS A 224 25.15 1.29 8.53
CA HIS A 224 23.71 1.17 8.59
C HIS A 224 23.18 2.10 9.69
N ARG A 225 22.69 3.27 9.28
CA ARG A 225 22.08 4.25 10.17
C ARG A 225 20.56 4.12 10.12
N GLY A 226 19.88 4.18 11.27
CA GLY A 226 18.41 4.08 11.38
C GLY A 226 17.91 2.69 11.79
N CYS A 227 16.79 2.24 11.19
CA CYS A 227 16.14 0.97 11.53
C CYS A 227 16.98 -0.26 11.16
N ALA A 228 17.16 -1.22 12.06
CA ALA A 228 18.08 -2.37 11.89
C ALA A 228 17.69 -3.40 10.82
N PHE A 229 16.47 -3.32 10.28
CA PHE A 229 15.92 -4.24 9.26
C PHE A 229 15.82 -3.61 7.86
N CYS A 230 16.01 -2.30 7.75
CA CYS A 230 15.58 -1.55 6.60
C CYS A 230 16.66 -1.43 5.52
N GLY A 231 16.40 -1.94 4.31
CA GLY A 231 17.30 -1.76 3.17
C GLY A 231 17.43 -0.31 2.66
N CYS A 232 16.58 0.62 3.12
CA CYS A 232 16.56 2.01 2.64
C CYS A 232 17.85 2.78 2.97
N CYS A 233 18.65 2.36 3.95
CA CYS A 233 19.94 3.00 4.24
C CYS A 233 20.96 2.86 3.10
N LEU A 234 20.71 1.93 2.16
CA LEU A 234 21.53 1.70 0.96
C LEU A 234 21.08 2.56 -0.23
N GLU A 235 19.89 3.18 -0.17
CA GLU A 235 19.39 4.01 -1.27
C GLU A 235 20.20 5.32 -1.41
N PRO A 236 20.59 5.73 -2.64
CA PRO A 236 21.13 7.06 -2.88
C PRO A 236 20.22 8.18 -2.38
N ALA A 237 20.84 9.31 -2.03
CA ALA A 237 20.16 10.58 -2.20
C ALA A 237 19.92 10.86 -3.70
N PHE A 238 18.71 11.27 -4.06
CA PHE A 238 18.36 11.72 -5.41
C PHE A 238 18.91 13.11 -5.73
N SER A 239 19.27 13.89 -4.70
CA SER A 239 19.92 15.19 -4.83
C SER A 239 21.20 15.25 -3.98
N PRO A 240 22.18 16.09 -4.34
CA PRO A 240 23.33 16.38 -3.51
C PRO A 240 22.94 16.94 -2.13
N PRO A 241 23.80 16.77 -1.11
CA PRO A 241 23.67 17.47 0.16
C PRO A 241 23.58 18.99 -0.06
N GLY A 242 22.64 19.65 0.62
CA GLY A 242 22.49 21.11 0.55
C GLY A 242 21.63 21.63 -0.61
N ALA A 243 21.06 20.75 -1.43
CA ALA A 243 20.07 21.12 -2.45
C ALA A 243 18.93 21.98 -1.87
N ASP A 244 18.53 23.03 -2.60
CA ASP A 244 17.31 23.78 -2.29
C ASP A 244 16.07 22.95 -2.69
N LEU A 245 15.63 22.08 -1.78
CA LEU A 245 14.54 21.13 -2.05
C LEU A 245 13.25 21.83 -2.53
N PRO A 246 12.79 22.96 -1.95
CA PRO A 246 11.72 23.76 -2.53
C PRO A 246 11.91 24.12 -4.00
N ALA A 247 13.12 24.49 -4.44
CA ALA A 247 13.40 24.79 -5.84
C ALA A 247 13.38 23.53 -6.73
N VAL A 248 13.87 22.39 -6.24
CA VAL A 248 13.78 21.09 -6.93
C VAL A 248 12.33 20.67 -7.13
N VAL A 249 11.49 20.82 -6.09
CA VAL A 249 10.05 20.59 -6.16
C VAL A 249 9.38 21.57 -7.11
N ALA A 250 9.74 22.86 -7.05
CA ALA A 250 9.21 23.89 -7.96
C ALA A 250 9.44 23.54 -9.43
N ARG A 251 10.66 23.08 -9.79
CA ARG A 251 11.00 22.68 -11.15
C ARG A 251 10.10 21.55 -11.65
N GLN A 252 9.88 20.52 -10.82
CA GLN A 252 8.98 19.42 -11.17
C GLN A 252 7.54 19.88 -11.36
N PHE A 253 6.98 20.68 -10.45
CA PHE A 253 5.61 21.18 -10.63
C PHE A 253 5.48 22.08 -11.86
N ARG A 254 6.44 22.97 -12.15
CA ARG A 254 6.43 23.74 -13.40
C ARG A 254 6.41 22.83 -14.63
N ALA A 255 7.20 21.75 -14.62
CA ALA A 255 7.20 20.77 -15.69
C ALA A 255 5.88 20.00 -15.80
N ILE A 256 5.28 19.58 -14.68
CA ILE A 256 3.95 18.94 -14.64
C ILE A 256 2.91 19.87 -15.24
N LEU A 257 2.87 21.14 -14.82
CA LEU A 257 1.94 22.14 -15.33
C LEU A 257 2.12 22.39 -16.84
N ARG A 258 3.36 22.35 -17.33
CA ARG A 258 3.71 22.56 -18.75
C ARG A 258 3.42 21.34 -19.64
N THR A 259 3.70 20.13 -19.15
CA THR A 259 3.79 18.92 -20.01
C THR A 259 2.82 17.81 -19.61
N GLY A 260 2.32 17.81 -18.37
CA GLY A 260 1.47 16.76 -17.82
C GLY A 260 -0.03 17.00 -17.95
N ARG A 261 -0.48 18.26 -18.14
CA ARG A 261 -1.91 18.64 -18.18
C ARG A 261 -2.65 18.04 -19.39
N GLY A 262 -3.94 17.71 -19.22
CA GLY A 262 -4.85 17.25 -20.29
C GLY A 262 -5.07 15.72 -20.31
N ARG A 263 -4.76 15.06 -21.44
CA ARG A 263 -4.83 13.59 -21.64
C ARG A 263 -3.60 12.84 -21.13
N GLY A 264 -2.75 13.51 -20.35
CA GLY A 264 -1.44 13.03 -19.91
C GLY A 264 -1.43 12.31 -18.56
N ARG A 265 -0.22 12.16 -18.01
CA ARG A 265 0.09 11.42 -16.77
C ARG A 265 -0.42 12.09 -15.48
N ASP A 266 -0.69 13.39 -15.52
CA ASP A 266 -1.14 14.16 -14.35
C ASP A 266 -2.62 13.95 -14.07
N LYS A 267 -2.90 13.36 -12.90
CA LYS A 267 -4.25 13.10 -12.38
C LYS A 267 -4.52 13.83 -11.07
N GLY A 268 -3.68 14.80 -10.71
CA GLY A 268 -3.81 15.55 -9.46
C GLY A 268 -3.45 14.73 -8.22
N ILE A 269 -2.65 13.67 -8.35
CA ILE A 269 -2.17 12.85 -7.22
C ILE A 269 -0.65 12.81 -7.25
N TYR A 270 -0.02 13.36 -6.21
CA TYR A 270 1.41 13.60 -6.14
C TYR A 270 2.00 12.91 -4.92
N GLU A 271 2.93 11.98 -5.12
CA GLU A 271 3.61 11.28 -4.04
C GLU A 271 5.01 11.82 -3.83
N PHE A 272 5.30 12.32 -2.64
CA PHE A 272 6.63 12.79 -2.28
C PHE A 272 7.50 11.63 -1.83
N TYR A 273 8.50 11.31 -2.65
CA TYR A 273 9.52 10.32 -2.33
C TYR A 273 10.77 11.00 -1.76
N ASP A 274 10.58 11.79 -0.69
CA ASP A 274 11.65 12.49 0.02
C ASP A 274 11.20 13.02 1.40
N ILE A 275 11.83 12.54 2.48
CA ILE A 275 11.55 13.05 3.83
C ILE A 275 12.05 14.48 4.03
N GLY A 276 13.06 14.91 3.28
CA GLY A 276 13.60 16.27 3.32
C GLY A 276 12.58 17.32 2.86
N ALA A 277 11.74 16.97 1.88
CA ALA A 277 10.61 17.78 1.45
C ALA A 277 9.54 17.87 2.54
N PHE A 278 9.18 16.74 3.17
CA PHE A 278 8.23 16.71 4.28
C PHE A 278 8.69 17.57 5.47
N ARG A 279 9.95 17.48 5.89
CA ARG A 279 10.51 18.32 6.98
C ARG A 279 10.45 19.83 6.69
N ARG A 280 10.37 20.20 5.41
CA ARG A 280 10.20 21.58 4.89
C ARG A 280 8.77 21.82 4.40
N PHE A 281 7.79 21.18 5.03
CA PHE A 281 6.37 21.18 4.64
C PHE A 281 5.84 22.56 4.23
N ASP A 282 6.05 23.57 5.08
CA ASP A 282 5.60 24.94 4.87
C ASP A 282 6.25 25.61 3.65
N ARG A 283 7.55 25.42 3.46
CA ARG A 283 8.27 25.98 2.30
C ARG A 283 7.85 25.30 1.00
N VAL A 284 7.67 23.98 1.02
CA VAL A 284 7.22 23.19 -0.14
C VAL A 284 5.82 23.63 -0.56
N PHE A 285 4.87 23.69 0.37
CA PHE A 285 3.50 24.09 0.03
C PHE A 285 3.37 25.58 -0.32
N LYS A 286 4.19 26.47 0.27
CA LYS A 286 4.27 27.86 -0.18
C LYS A 286 4.64 27.97 -1.67
N VAL A 287 5.56 27.13 -2.14
CA VAL A 287 5.91 27.05 -3.56
C VAL A 287 4.75 26.53 -4.40
N ILE A 288 4.12 25.41 -3.98
CA ILE A 288 2.99 24.79 -4.71
C ILE A 288 1.84 25.79 -4.88
N LEU A 289 1.45 26.46 -3.79
CA LEU A 289 0.40 27.48 -3.79
C LEU A 289 0.76 28.67 -4.69
N ARG A 290 2.01 29.14 -4.65
CA ARG A 290 2.48 30.24 -5.51
C ARG A 290 2.48 29.88 -6.99
N LEU A 291 2.74 28.63 -7.32
CA LEU A 291 2.71 28.13 -8.70
C LEU A 291 1.28 27.96 -9.24
N GLY A 292 0.25 28.08 -8.40
CA GLY A 292 -1.14 27.87 -8.83
C GLY A 292 -1.39 26.44 -9.30
N VAL A 293 -0.79 25.45 -8.61
CA VAL A 293 -1.08 24.04 -8.88
C VAL A 293 -2.58 23.81 -8.65
N PRO A 294 -3.31 23.12 -9.56
CA PRO A 294 -4.73 22.82 -9.36
C PRO A 294 -4.97 21.98 -8.10
N PRO A 295 -6.23 21.95 -7.60
CA PRO A 295 -6.63 21.04 -6.52
C PRO A 295 -6.09 19.62 -6.75
N GLY A 296 -5.53 19.03 -5.70
CA GLY A 296 -4.77 17.80 -5.82
C GLY A 296 -4.50 17.14 -4.47
N VAL A 297 -4.13 15.88 -4.50
CA VAL A 297 -3.85 15.02 -3.36
C VAL A 297 -2.34 14.82 -3.23
N PHE A 298 -1.77 15.26 -2.12
CA PHE A 298 -0.34 15.17 -1.83
C PHE A 298 -0.07 14.10 -0.78
N LEU A 299 0.71 13.11 -1.18
CA LEU A 299 0.94 11.88 -0.44
C LEU A 299 2.35 11.87 0.15
N PHE A 300 2.47 11.56 1.44
CA PHE A 300 3.76 11.44 2.14
C PHE A 300 3.86 10.13 2.91
N ASN A 301 5.09 9.60 3.04
CA ASN A 301 5.42 8.43 3.87
C ASN A 301 6.44 8.82 4.98
N PRO A 302 6.12 9.77 5.88
CA PRO A 302 7.04 10.17 6.94
C PRO A 302 7.15 9.11 8.03
N ARG A 303 8.10 9.28 8.95
CA ARG A 303 8.06 8.60 10.24
C ARG A 303 7.14 9.35 11.21
N ILE A 304 6.72 8.68 12.28
CA ILE A 304 5.85 9.26 13.31
C ILE A 304 6.51 10.47 13.97
N ASP A 305 7.77 10.35 14.37
CA ASP A 305 8.57 11.44 14.95
C ASP A 305 8.75 12.63 14.00
N ASP A 306 8.90 12.39 12.69
CA ASP A 306 8.93 13.45 11.69
C ASP A 306 7.61 14.23 11.63
N VAL A 307 6.45 13.56 11.74
CA VAL A 307 5.13 14.23 11.76
C VAL A 307 4.97 15.06 13.02
N LEU A 308 5.28 14.48 14.18
CA LEU A 308 5.18 15.18 15.47
C LEU A 308 6.08 16.42 15.50
N ALA A 309 7.33 16.30 15.01
CA ALA A 309 8.25 17.44 14.89
C ALA A 309 7.79 18.49 13.86
N ALA A 310 7.08 18.07 12.81
CA ALA A 310 6.56 18.98 11.78
C ALA A 310 5.22 19.64 12.15
N ARG A 311 4.60 19.28 13.28
CA ARG A 311 3.26 19.74 13.69
C ARG A 311 3.03 21.26 13.52
N PRO A 312 3.89 22.16 14.05
CA PRO A 312 3.66 23.60 13.90
C PRO A 312 3.76 24.09 12.45
N ARG A 313 4.50 23.39 11.59
CA ARG A 313 4.61 23.72 10.16
C ARG A 313 3.38 23.26 9.40
N ILE A 314 2.87 22.07 9.72
CA ILE A 314 1.64 21.53 9.13
C ILE A 314 0.45 22.42 9.49
N GLU A 315 0.24 22.70 10.79
CA GLU A 315 -0.90 23.49 11.28
C GLU A 315 -0.97 24.89 10.64
N ARG A 316 0.19 25.55 10.38
CA ARG A 316 0.24 26.86 9.71
C ARG A 316 -0.21 26.83 8.25
N VAL A 317 -0.15 25.68 7.59
CA VAL A 317 -0.32 25.56 6.13
C VAL A 317 -1.71 25.03 5.78
N LEU A 318 -2.29 24.19 6.64
CA LEU A 318 -3.62 23.58 6.42
C LEU A 318 -4.72 24.58 6.01
N PRO A 319 -4.84 25.80 6.59
CA PRO A 319 -5.86 26.77 6.14
C PRO A 319 -5.69 27.19 4.67
N ALA A 320 -4.45 27.37 4.22
CA ALA A 320 -4.17 27.76 2.84
C ALA A 320 -4.44 26.62 1.86
N LEU A 321 -4.15 25.38 2.26
CA LEU A 321 -4.50 24.19 1.48
C LEU A 321 -6.01 24.01 1.36
N ALA A 322 -6.75 24.24 2.44
CA ALA A 322 -8.21 24.22 2.45
C ALA A 322 -8.78 25.20 1.43
N LYS A 323 -8.30 26.45 1.45
CA LYS A 323 -8.72 27.49 0.49
C LYS A 323 -8.39 27.12 -0.97
N ALA A 324 -7.28 26.43 -1.20
CA ALA A 324 -6.86 25.98 -2.52
C ALA A 324 -7.50 24.66 -2.97
N GLY A 325 -8.30 24.00 -2.13
CA GLY A 325 -8.90 22.69 -2.42
C GLY A 325 -7.89 21.55 -2.46
N HIS A 326 -6.74 21.70 -1.82
CA HIS A 326 -5.72 20.65 -1.75
C HIS A 326 -6.01 19.66 -0.61
N GLU A 327 -5.62 18.41 -0.81
CA GLU A 327 -5.68 17.35 0.18
C GLU A 327 -4.27 16.83 0.48
N VAL A 328 -3.96 16.58 1.75
CA VAL A 328 -2.72 15.95 2.22
C VAL A 328 -3.08 14.62 2.83
N ARG A 329 -2.42 13.56 2.37
CA ARG A 329 -2.54 12.23 2.96
C ARG A 329 -1.19 11.73 3.43
N ILE A 330 -1.21 11.11 4.60
CA ILE A 330 -0.10 10.28 5.03
C ILE A 330 -0.41 8.86 4.57
N LEU A 331 0.41 8.27 3.70
CA LEU A 331 0.11 6.97 3.09
C LEU A 331 0.33 5.82 4.09
N SER A 332 1.53 5.74 4.64
CA SER A 332 1.91 4.74 5.62
C SER A 332 2.91 5.31 6.61
N MET A 333 2.85 4.85 7.85
CA MET A 333 3.83 5.11 8.89
C MET A 333 4.11 3.80 9.62
N GLY A 334 5.36 3.36 9.61
CA GLY A 334 5.72 2.13 10.32
C GLY A 334 5.79 2.37 11.83
N VAL A 335 4.93 1.69 12.60
CA VAL A 335 5.11 1.46 14.03
C VAL A 335 6.02 0.25 14.26
N GLU A 336 5.97 -0.70 13.33
CA GLU A 336 6.65 -1.99 13.32
C GLU A 336 6.21 -2.95 14.42
N ASN A 337 6.20 -2.54 15.70
CA ASN A 337 5.75 -3.41 16.78
C ASN A 337 5.40 -2.65 18.05
N PHE A 338 4.37 -3.09 18.77
CA PHE A 338 4.01 -2.56 20.09
C PHE A 338 4.76 -3.25 21.25
N SER A 339 5.35 -4.44 21.04
CA SER A 339 6.24 -5.03 22.03
C SER A 339 7.54 -4.23 22.09
N ALA A 340 7.83 -3.66 23.26
CA ALA A 340 9.06 -2.91 23.51
C ALA A 340 10.32 -3.74 23.21
N ARG A 341 10.26 -5.06 23.44
CA ARG A 341 11.36 -5.99 23.17
C ARG A 341 11.60 -6.15 21.66
N GLU A 342 10.55 -6.37 20.90
CA GLU A 342 10.63 -6.49 19.43
C GLU A 342 11.01 -5.15 18.78
N ASN A 343 10.41 -4.06 19.21
CA ASN A 343 10.69 -2.75 18.67
C ASN A 343 12.15 -2.30 18.96
N ARG A 344 12.73 -2.75 20.08
CA ARG A 344 14.17 -2.58 20.33
C ARG A 344 15.02 -3.31 19.28
N ARG A 345 14.63 -4.50 18.82
CA ARG A 345 15.31 -5.18 17.69
C ARG A 345 15.21 -4.37 16.41
N PHE A 346 14.16 -3.61 16.20
CA PHE A 346 14.02 -2.80 15.00
C PHE A 346 14.85 -1.51 15.00
N ASN A 347 15.41 -1.13 16.16
CA ASN A 347 16.20 0.10 16.32
C ASN A 347 15.49 1.36 15.80
N LYS A 348 14.15 1.39 15.91
CA LYS A 348 13.35 2.44 15.29
C LYS A 348 13.14 3.65 16.21
N GLY A 349 13.15 3.45 17.53
CA GLY A 349 12.98 4.52 18.51
C GLY A 349 11.58 5.14 18.57
N ILE A 350 10.56 4.49 17.99
CA ILE A 350 9.16 4.93 18.06
C ILE A 350 8.48 4.29 19.26
N THR A 351 7.83 5.08 20.11
CA THR A 351 7.16 4.61 21.34
C THR A 351 5.64 4.55 21.17
N ALA A 352 4.95 3.74 22.00
CA ALA A 352 3.48 3.69 22.00
C ALA A 352 2.86 5.07 22.30
N ALA A 353 3.47 5.86 23.20
CA ALA A 353 3.02 7.21 23.51
C ALA A 353 3.07 8.14 22.27
N GLN A 354 4.10 8.05 21.43
CA GLN A 354 4.17 8.79 20.17
C GLN A 354 3.10 8.33 19.18
N VAL A 355 2.76 7.04 19.15
CA VAL A 355 1.66 6.53 18.33
C VAL A 355 0.34 7.13 18.79
N ASP A 356 0.08 7.15 20.10
CA ASP A 356 -1.15 7.69 20.66
C ASP A 356 -1.27 9.21 20.44
N GLU A 357 -0.17 9.94 20.63
CA GLU A 357 -0.09 11.37 20.33
C GLU A 357 -0.40 11.65 18.85
N LEU A 358 0.18 10.86 17.94
CA LEU A 358 -0.07 10.98 16.51
C LEU A 358 -1.53 10.68 16.14
N ILE A 359 -2.14 9.65 16.73
CA ILE A 359 -3.57 9.32 16.49
C ILE A 359 -4.44 10.50 16.95
N ALA A 360 -4.19 11.05 18.13
CA ALA A 360 -4.92 12.20 18.65
C ALA A 360 -4.73 13.43 17.75
N LEU A 361 -3.49 13.69 17.33
CA LEU A 361 -3.14 14.82 16.47
C LEU A 361 -3.80 14.73 15.09
N THR A 362 -3.78 13.56 14.45
CA THR A 362 -4.37 13.39 13.12
C THR A 362 -5.89 13.50 13.16
N ARG A 363 -6.55 12.94 14.19
CA ARG A 363 -8.00 13.14 14.43
C ARG A 363 -8.35 14.62 14.62
N LYS A 364 -7.52 15.37 15.37
CA LYS A 364 -7.69 16.81 15.54
C LYS A 364 -7.61 17.54 14.20
N TRP A 365 -6.61 17.24 13.36
CA TRP A 365 -6.46 17.88 12.05
C TRP A 365 -7.59 17.53 11.09
N GLU A 366 -8.00 16.27 11.02
CA GLU A 366 -9.13 15.85 10.18
C GLU A 366 -10.43 16.54 10.59
N LYS A 367 -10.70 16.65 11.91
CA LYS A 367 -11.85 17.38 12.43
C LYS A 367 -11.80 18.88 12.10
N ALA A 368 -10.63 19.51 12.23
CA ALA A 368 -10.45 20.94 12.00
C ALA A 368 -10.43 21.31 10.50
N PHE A 369 -9.98 20.41 9.64
CA PHE A 369 -9.80 20.63 8.21
C PHE A 369 -10.36 19.44 7.40
N PRO A 370 -11.69 19.23 7.41
CA PRO A 370 -12.32 18.09 6.76
C PRO A 370 -12.05 18.10 5.26
N GLY A 371 -11.62 16.95 4.72
CA GLY A 371 -11.27 16.79 3.31
C GLY A 371 -9.89 17.35 2.91
N VAL A 372 -9.20 18.04 3.81
CA VAL A 372 -7.88 18.65 3.55
C VAL A 372 -6.76 17.80 4.14
N PHE A 373 -6.93 17.26 5.34
CA PHE A 373 -5.98 16.31 5.92
C PHE A 373 -6.68 14.97 6.13
N LYS A 374 -6.12 13.89 5.55
CA LYS A 374 -6.57 12.52 5.82
C LYS A 374 -5.44 11.64 6.30
N PRO A 375 -5.59 10.99 7.47
CA PRO A 375 -4.62 10.02 7.91
C PRO A 375 -4.80 8.69 7.15
N PHE A 376 -3.71 8.09 6.68
CA PHE A 376 -3.59 6.73 6.12
C PHE A 376 -4.23 6.46 4.74
N LYS A 377 -3.69 5.46 4.03
CA LYS A 377 -4.06 5.08 2.66
C LYS A 377 -5.28 4.15 2.64
N GLY A 378 -6.47 4.68 2.83
CA GLY A 378 -7.70 3.93 2.58
C GLY A 378 -8.88 4.78 2.98
N GLY A 379 -9.93 4.83 2.17
CA GLY A 379 -11.15 5.59 2.49
C GLY A 379 -11.94 5.06 3.70
N GLY A 380 -11.28 4.39 4.65
CA GLY A 380 -11.83 3.97 5.93
C GLY A 380 -11.31 4.85 7.07
N ASP A 381 -12.09 4.95 8.14
CA ASP A 381 -11.80 5.77 9.32
C ASP A 381 -10.66 5.21 10.21
N LEU A 382 -9.91 4.20 9.74
CA LEU A 382 -8.99 3.42 10.56
C LEU A 382 -7.54 3.62 10.12
N PRO A 383 -6.61 3.82 11.06
CA PRO A 383 -5.21 4.01 10.74
C PRO A 383 -4.55 2.72 10.25
N GLU A 384 -3.94 2.75 9.06
CA GLU A 384 -3.09 1.68 8.55
C GLU A 384 -1.62 1.99 8.87
N PHE A 385 -1.18 1.58 10.07
CA PHE A 385 0.23 1.60 10.43
C PHE A 385 0.97 0.42 9.79
N GLY A 386 2.19 0.67 9.33
CA GLY A 386 3.12 -0.41 8.99
C GLY A 386 3.50 -1.16 10.26
N ILE A 387 3.31 -2.48 10.27
CA ILE A 387 3.62 -3.38 11.38
C ILE A 387 4.44 -4.53 10.81
N ILE A 388 5.41 -5.01 11.57
CA ILE A 388 6.10 -6.29 11.40
C ILE A 388 5.70 -7.13 12.63
N LEU A 389 4.62 -7.88 12.49
CA LEU A 389 4.04 -8.63 13.61
C LEU A 389 4.89 -9.86 13.96
N TYR A 390 5.51 -10.47 12.95
CA TYR A 390 6.25 -11.71 13.10
C TYR A 390 7.74 -11.54 12.80
N THR A 391 8.57 -11.97 13.74
CA THR A 391 10.02 -12.10 13.62
C THR A 391 10.45 -13.49 14.11
N PRO A 392 11.71 -13.91 13.90
CA PRO A 392 12.24 -15.12 14.51
C PRO A 392 12.07 -15.18 16.04
N TRP A 393 12.00 -14.02 16.69
CA TRP A 393 12.02 -13.85 18.14
C TRP A 393 10.66 -13.61 18.78
N THR A 394 9.62 -13.40 17.96
CA THR A 394 8.27 -13.15 18.45
C THR A 394 7.81 -14.29 19.36
N THR A 395 7.18 -13.92 20.47
CA THR A 395 6.56 -14.81 21.45
C THR A 395 5.04 -14.63 21.48
N LEU A 396 4.31 -15.53 22.14
CA LEU A 396 2.86 -15.37 22.35
C LEU A 396 2.54 -14.10 23.15
N GLU A 397 3.42 -13.70 24.08
CA GLU A 397 3.28 -12.45 24.82
C GLU A 397 3.39 -11.23 23.90
N ASP A 398 4.35 -11.22 22.97
CA ASP A 398 4.47 -10.13 21.98
C ASP A 398 3.23 -10.04 21.09
N LEU A 399 2.68 -11.20 20.67
CA LEU A 399 1.42 -11.25 19.92
C LEU A 399 0.26 -10.68 20.74
N ARG A 400 0.16 -11.02 22.03
CA ARG A 400 -0.85 -10.46 22.93
C ARG A 400 -0.77 -8.93 22.98
N ILE A 401 0.43 -8.40 23.21
CA ILE A 401 0.68 -6.95 23.28
C ILE A 401 0.21 -6.26 21.99
N ASN A 402 0.59 -6.79 20.82
CA ASN A 402 0.21 -6.18 19.53
C ASN A 402 -1.28 -6.29 19.25
N ILE A 403 -1.91 -7.43 19.53
CA ILE A 403 -3.36 -7.62 19.31
C ILE A 403 -4.17 -6.70 20.25
N SER A 404 -3.81 -6.62 21.53
CA SER A 404 -4.43 -5.69 22.47
C SER A 404 -4.26 -4.24 22.02
N ALA A 405 -3.05 -3.83 21.64
CA ALA A 405 -2.78 -2.48 21.17
C ALA A 405 -3.57 -2.14 19.89
N ALA A 406 -3.70 -3.11 18.97
CA ALA A 406 -4.49 -2.98 17.75
C ALA A 406 -5.99 -2.81 18.05
N LEU A 407 -6.55 -3.57 18.99
CA LEU A 407 -7.93 -3.43 19.44
C LEU A 407 -8.19 -2.06 20.08
N GLU A 408 -7.34 -1.64 21.01
CA GLU A 408 -7.43 -0.34 21.71
C GLU A 408 -7.41 0.85 20.74
N ARG A 409 -6.60 0.74 19.68
CA ARG A 409 -6.36 1.82 18.71
C ARG A 409 -7.28 1.75 17.49
N GLY A 410 -8.15 0.73 17.42
CA GLY A 410 -9.11 0.56 16.33
C GLY A 410 -8.44 0.21 15.01
N PHE A 411 -7.51 -0.73 15.01
CA PHE A 411 -6.93 -1.25 13.77
C PHE A 411 -8.01 -1.97 12.95
N ALA A 412 -7.77 -2.06 11.64
CA ALA A 412 -8.63 -2.80 10.73
C ALA A 412 -8.74 -4.28 11.16
N GLN A 413 -9.97 -4.82 11.09
CA GLN A 413 -10.29 -6.20 11.47
C GLN A 413 -9.66 -7.25 10.54
N THR A 414 -9.24 -6.79 9.36
CA THR A 414 -8.51 -7.49 8.31
C THR A 414 -7.34 -6.60 7.89
N GLY A 415 -6.29 -7.16 7.30
CA GLY A 415 -5.25 -6.37 6.65
C GLY A 415 -3.83 -6.87 6.86
N TYR A 416 -2.90 -6.22 6.17
CA TYR A 416 -1.47 -6.57 6.10
C TYR A 416 -0.82 -6.82 7.47
N TRP A 417 -1.18 -6.03 8.48
CA TRP A 417 -0.58 -6.10 9.80
C TRP A 417 -0.77 -7.46 10.51
N LEU A 418 -1.78 -8.26 10.14
CA LEU A 418 -2.04 -9.57 10.76
C LEU A 418 -1.16 -10.71 10.22
N TYR A 419 -0.47 -10.49 9.10
CA TYR A 419 0.37 -11.49 8.44
C TYR A 419 1.75 -10.93 8.03
N SER A 420 2.08 -9.72 8.45
CA SER A 420 3.35 -9.08 8.13
C SER A 420 4.51 -9.71 8.88
N ALA A 421 5.43 -10.31 8.12
CA ALA A 421 6.60 -10.98 8.64
C ALA A 421 7.89 -10.25 8.26
N LEU A 422 8.88 -10.31 9.14
CA LEU A 422 10.19 -9.71 8.93
C LEU A 422 10.88 -10.37 7.72
N LEU A 423 11.22 -9.56 6.73
CA LEU A 423 12.15 -9.94 5.67
C LEU A 423 13.57 -9.60 6.11
N ILE A 424 14.46 -10.59 6.18
CA ILE A 424 15.84 -10.40 6.65
C ILE A 424 16.77 -10.36 5.45
N TYR A 425 17.30 -9.18 5.15
CA TYR A 425 18.30 -8.99 4.10
C TYR A 425 19.72 -9.26 4.64
N PRO A 426 20.64 -9.85 3.85
CA PRO A 426 21.90 -10.40 4.35
C PRO A 426 22.82 -9.36 5.01
N ASP A 427 22.76 -8.11 4.54
CA ASP A 427 23.64 -7.03 4.97
C ASP A 427 23.02 -6.14 6.06
N SER A 428 21.80 -6.48 6.50
CA SER A 428 21.12 -5.74 7.58
C SER A 428 21.70 -6.10 8.96
N PRO A 429 21.74 -5.15 9.92
CA PRO A 429 22.12 -5.40 11.30
C PRO A 429 21.30 -6.50 11.94
N ILE A 430 19.99 -6.58 11.64
CA ILE A 430 19.14 -7.65 12.17
C ILE A 430 19.55 -9.03 11.64
N ALA A 431 20.15 -9.12 10.44
CA ALA A 431 20.76 -10.35 9.98
C ALA A 431 22.02 -10.70 10.77
N ALA A 432 22.88 -9.72 11.08
CA ALA A 432 24.04 -9.95 11.95
C ALA A 432 23.62 -10.43 13.36
N LEU A 433 22.57 -9.85 13.92
CA LEU A 433 21.96 -10.31 15.17
C LEU A 433 21.49 -11.77 15.05
N ALA A 434 20.77 -12.12 13.99
CA ALA A 434 20.30 -13.47 13.75
C ALA A 434 21.45 -14.49 13.54
N ARG A 435 22.56 -14.09 12.90
CA ARG A 435 23.77 -14.94 12.75
C ARG A 435 24.40 -15.20 14.11
N ARG A 436 24.59 -14.16 14.91
CA ARG A 436 25.25 -14.25 16.21
C ARG A 436 24.49 -15.14 17.19
N GLU A 437 23.16 -15.08 17.19
CA GLU A 437 22.35 -15.95 18.06
C GLU A 437 22.39 -17.44 17.66
N GLY A 438 22.68 -17.73 16.39
CA GLY A 438 22.65 -19.10 15.86
C GLY A 438 21.25 -19.70 15.78
N GLY A 439 21.08 -20.70 14.92
CA GLY A 439 19.85 -21.50 14.83
C GLY A 439 18.59 -20.77 14.34
N ILE A 440 18.68 -19.52 13.89
CA ILE A 440 17.58 -18.74 13.30
C ILE A 440 17.49 -18.96 11.79
N PHE A 441 18.62 -18.79 11.08
CA PHE A 441 18.67 -19.04 9.65
C PHE A 441 18.57 -20.51 9.34
N VAL A 442 17.86 -20.81 8.25
CA VAL A 442 17.62 -22.15 7.73
C VAL A 442 17.70 -22.10 6.21
N ASP A 443 17.85 -23.25 5.57
CA ASP A 443 17.99 -23.31 4.11
C ASP A 443 16.70 -22.90 3.38
N ARG A 444 15.54 -23.13 4.01
CA ARG A 444 14.20 -22.82 3.46
C ARG A 444 13.26 -22.40 4.57
N HIS A 445 12.33 -21.49 4.27
CA HIS A 445 11.30 -21.10 5.23
C HIS A 445 10.46 -22.33 5.59
N PRO A 446 10.30 -22.67 6.89
CA PRO A 446 9.47 -23.81 7.29
C PRO A 446 8.00 -23.64 6.89
N ASP A 447 7.54 -22.39 6.81
CA ASP A 447 6.25 -22.03 6.23
C ASP A 447 6.46 -20.93 5.18
N ARG A 448 6.06 -21.20 3.93
CA ARG A 448 6.13 -20.23 2.83
C ARG A 448 5.31 -18.97 3.08
N GLY A 449 4.34 -19.01 3.99
CA GLY A 449 3.51 -17.88 4.35
C GLY A 449 4.31 -16.65 4.80
N VAL A 450 5.56 -16.81 5.25
CA VAL A 450 6.46 -15.68 5.58
C VAL A 450 6.61 -14.71 4.39
N LEU A 451 6.49 -15.21 3.16
CA LEU A 451 6.60 -14.40 1.94
C LEU A 451 5.25 -13.89 1.42
N TYR A 452 4.13 -14.22 2.07
CA TYR A 452 2.79 -13.83 1.60
C TYR A 452 2.61 -12.31 1.61
N GLY A 453 3.10 -11.61 2.65
CA GLY A 453 3.05 -10.16 2.70
C GLY A 453 3.84 -9.48 1.58
N ALA A 454 5.02 -10.01 1.27
CA ALA A 454 5.82 -9.53 0.15
C ALA A 454 5.13 -9.77 -1.19
N PHE A 455 4.50 -10.94 -1.35
CA PHE A 455 3.70 -11.26 -2.53
C PHE A 455 2.55 -10.27 -2.74
N GLN A 456 1.80 -9.93 -1.69
CA GLN A 456 0.68 -8.98 -1.77
C GLN A 456 1.13 -7.55 -2.11
N ASN A 457 2.36 -7.19 -1.76
CA ASN A 457 2.93 -5.86 -2.02
C ASN A 457 3.79 -5.80 -3.29
N ASP A 458 3.86 -6.88 -4.08
CA ASP A 458 4.78 -7.05 -5.21
C ASP A 458 6.25 -6.71 -4.85
N GLU A 459 6.67 -7.09 -3.63
CA GLU A 459 8.03 -6.86 -3.15
C GLU A 459 9.00 -7.95 -3.64
N ASP A 460 10.19 -7.52 -4.05
CA ASP A 460 11.27 -8.44 -4.38
C ASP A 460 11.85 -9.10 -3.12
N VAL A 461 11.89 -10.43 -3.15
CA VAL A 461 12.38 -11.29 -2.06
C VAL A 461 13.51 -12.23 -2.52
N LEU A 462 14.26 -11.86 -3.57
CA LEU A 462 15.41 -12.64 -4.06
C LEU A 462 16.51 -12.81 -3.00
N ASP A 463 16.84 -11.74 -2.25
CA ASP A 463 17.93 -11.75 -1.27
C ASP A 463 17.46 -12.02 0.17
N VAL A 464 16.16 -12.26 0.38
CA VAL A 464 15.62 -12.51 1.72
C VAL A 464 16.14 -13.85 2.24
N ARG A 465 16.78 -13.82 3.41
CA ARG A 465 17.31 -15.02 4.07
C ARG A 465 16.20 -15.81 4.75
N PRO A 466 16.06 -17.11 4.47
CA PRO A 466 15.07 -17.92 5.15
C PRO A 466 15.38 -18.09 6.64
N TRP A 467 14.34 -17.97 7.46
CA TRP A 467 14.44 -18.08 8.92
C TRP A 467 13.27 -18.87 9.50
N ARG A 468 13.40 -19.30 10.75
CA ARG A 468 12.37 -19.99 11.53
C ARG A 468 12.04 -19.28 12.83
N PHE A 469 10.82 -19.46 13.33
CA PHE A 469 10.43 -19.02 14.67
C PHE A 469 11.19 -19.81 15.74
N LYS A 470 11.70 -19.13 16.77
CA LYS A 470 12.24 -19.79 17.98
C LYS A 470 11.14 -20.45 18.81
N ALA A 471 9.95 -19.86 18.85
CA ALA A 471 8.80 -20.37 19.59
C ALA A 471 7.85 -21.19 18.69
N PRO A 472 7.72 -22.52 18.88
CA PRO A 472 6.85 -23.35 18.03
C PRO A 472 5.37 -22.94 18.07
N GLY A 473 4.89 -22.46 19.22
CA GLY A 473 3.51 -21.95 19.34
C GLY A 473 3.24 -20.75 18.44
N VAL A 474 4.23 -19.86 18.26
CA VAL A 474 4.13 -18.73 17.34
C VAL A 474 4.17 -19.20 15.88
N ALA A 475 4.96 -20.22 15.57
CA ALA A 475 4.95 -20.82 14.23
C ALA A 475 3.57 -21.36 13.85
N ASP A 476 2.89 -22.05 14.79
CA ASP A 476 1.52 -22.55 14.56
C ASP A 476 0.50 -21.40 14.47
N PHE A 477 0.62 -20.38 15.33
CA PHE A 477 -0.22 -19.17 15.25
C PHE A 477 -0.08 -18.49 13.89
N PHE A 478 1.15 -18.21 13.46
CA PHE A 478 1.45 -17.56 12.20
C PHE A 478 0.89 -18.34 11.01
N ALA A 479 1.14 -19.65 10.97
CA ALA A 479 0.69 -20.52 9.88
C ALA A 479 -0.84 -20.54 9.73
N VAL A 480 -1.57 -20.48 10.85
CA VAL A 480 -3.03 -20.32 10.81
C VAL A 480 -3.42 -18.92 10.34
N MET A 481 -2.86 -17.88 10.96
CA MET A 481 -3.28 -16.51 10.73
C MET A 481 -2.98 -16.00 9.32
N VAL A 482 -1.86 -16.38 8.70
CA VAL A 482 -1.55 -16.00 7.32
C VAL A 482 -2.56 -16.58 6.34
N ARG A 483 -3.00 -17.83 6.55
CA ARG A 483 -3.99 -18.52 5.71
C ARG A 483 -5.42 -18.00 5.95
N VAL A 484 -5.78 -17.71 7.20
CA VAL A 484 -7.06 -17.05 7.54
C VAL A 484 -7.13 -15.66 6.91
N SER A 485 -6.04 -14.89 6.98
CA SER A 485 -5.97 -13.56 6.36
C SER A 485 -6.07 -13.65 4.85
N ALA A 486 -5.36 -14.59 4.23
CA ALA A 486 -5.45 -14.83 2.79
C ALA A 486 -6.85 -15.27 2.36
N ALA A 487 -7.53 -16.12 3.13
CA ALA A 487 -8.91 -16.51 2.84
C ALA A 487 -9.88 -15.34 2.92
N ALA A 488 -9.67 -14.41 3.88
CA ALA A 488 -10.50 -13.22 4.04
C ALA A 488 -10.25 -12.16 2.95
N MET A 489 -9.03 -12.05 2.43
CA MET A 489 -8.64 -11.03 1.45
C MET A 489 -8.79 -11.51 0.00
N ASP A 490 -8.33 -12.73 -0.30
CA ASP A 490 -8.21 -13.25 -1.67
C ASP A 490 -9.28 -14.28 -2.02
N GLY A 491 -10.00 -14.84 -1.04
CA GLY A 491 -11.07 -15.80 -1.29
C GLY A 491 -10.59 -17.16 -1.82
N ASP A 492 -11.30 -17.74 -2.80
CA ASP A 492 -10.95 -19.04 -3.45
C ASP A 492 -9.76 -18.92 -4.41
N ASP A 493 -9.53 -17.71 -4.92
CA ASP A 493 -8.58 -17.44 -5.98
C ASP A 493 -7.20 -17.01 -5.45
N CYS A 494 -6.87 -17.34 -4.20
CA CYS A 494 -5.57 -16.99 -3.61
C CYS A 494 -4.43 -17.68 -4.37
N ALA A 495 -3.82 -16.96 -5.31
CA ALA A 495 -2.77 -17.49 -6.17
C ALA A 495 -1.55 -18.00 -5.38
N PHE A 496 -1.23 -17.38 -4.24
CA PHE A 496 -0.10 -17.74 -3.41
C PHE A 496 -0.27 -19.10 -2.73
N PHE A 497 -1.48 -19.40 -2.26
CA PHE A 497 -1.82 -20.64 -1.53
C PHE A 497 -2.66 -21.62 -2.35
N LYS A 498 -2.77 -21.44 -3.68
CA LYS A 498 -3.61 -22.27 -4.55
C LYS A 498 -3.36 -23.78 -4.40
N ASP A 499 -2.09 -24.17 -4.24
CA ASP A 499 -1.67 -25.57 -4.10
C ASP A 499 -1.38 -25.94 -2.63
N ASP A 500 -1.80 -25.12 -1.66
CA ASP A 500 -1.58 -25.38 -0.22
C ASP A 500 -2.76 -26.18 0.37
N PRO A 501 -2.61 -27.49 0.66
CA PRO A 501 -3.70 -28.28 1.23
C PRO A 501 -4.09 -27.82 2.64
N GLU A 502 -3.20 -27.16 3.37
CA GLU A 502 -3.51 -26.59 4.68
C GLU A 502 -4.33 -25.30 4.56
N PHE A 503 -4.07 -24.46 3.56
CA PHE A 503 -4.91 -23.29 3.27
C PHE A 503 -6.36 -23.69 3.02
N HIS A 504 -6.59 -24.66 2.14
CA HIS A 504 -7.95 -25.11 1.81
C HIS A 504 -8.70 -25.67 3.03
N ALA A 505 -7.98 -26.35 3.93
CA ALA A 505 -8.56 -26.89 5.15
C ALA A 505 -8.93 -25.78 6.16
N LEU A 506 -7.98 -24.86 6.42
CA LEU A 506 -8.20 -23.76 7.36
C LEU A 506 -9.22 -22.75 6.84
N LYS A 507 -9.22 -22.50 5.52
CA LYS A 507 -10.21 -21.66 4.86
C LYS A 507 -11.63 -22.18 5.08
N ARG A 508 -11.87 -23.48 4.93
CA ARG A 508 -13.19 -24.08 5.17
C ARG A 508 -13.67 -23.87 6.60
N ILE A 509 -12.79 -24.10 7.57
CA ILE A 509 -13.08 -23.86 8.99
C ILE A 509 -13.37 -22.37 9.24
N TYR A 510 -12.61 -21.49 8.60
CA TYR A 510 -12.81 -20.05 8.71
C TYR A 510 -14.13 -19.60 8.06
N ALA A 511 -14.51 -20.15 6.90
CA ALA A 511 -15.79 -19.87 6.26
C ALA A 511 -16.97 -20.28 7.16
N GLU A 512 -16.92 -21.47 7.77
CA GLU A 512 -17.89 -21.89 8.79
C GLU A 512 -17.97 -20.89 9.95
N ALA A 513 -16.83 -20.36 10.40
CA ALA A 513 -16.77 -19.35 11.46
C ALA A 513 -17.33 -17.98 11.04
N VAL A 514 -17.13 -17.57 9.79
CA VAL A 514 -17.73 -16.34 9.23
C VAL A 514 -19.25 -16.48 9.23
N GLU A 515 -19.77 -17.61 8.76
CA GLU A 515 -21.21 -17.87 8.72
C GLU A 515 -21.83 -17.93 10.13
N ARG A 516 -21.25 -18.72 11.03
CA ARG A 516 -21.82 -18.99 12.36
C ARG A 516 -21.55 -17.88 13.36
N ALA A 517 -20.36 -17.30 13.33
CA ALA A 517 -19.89 -16.36 14.34
C ALA A 517 -19.63 -14.94 13.82
N ARG A 518 -19.78 -14.67 12.51
CA ARG A 518 -19.32 -13.41 11.86
C ARG A 518 -17.85 -13.14 12.19
N ALA A 519 -17.04 -14.20 12.18
CA ALA A 519 -15.63 -14.13 12.53
C ALA A 519 -14.88 -13.17 11.58
N THR A 520 -14.02 -12.33 12.15
CA THR A 520 -13.00 -11.57 11.41
C THR A 520 -11.63 -12.18 11.68
N PRO A 521 -10.60 -11.95 10.85
CA PRO A 521 -9.25 -12.43 11.13
C PRO A 521 -8.73 -11.93 12.48
N LEU A 522 -8.99 -10.67 12.86
CA LEU A 522 -8.62 -10.17 14.19
C LEU A 522 -9.33 -10.90 15.33
N ALA A 523 -10.63 -11.19 15.20
CA ALA A 523 -11.36 -11.96 16.20
C ALA A 523 -10.82 -13.39 16.35
N VAL A 524 -10.48 -14.02 15.21
CA VAL A 524 -9.82 -15.33 15.19
C VAL A 524 -8.46 -15.26 15.87
N ALA A 525 -7.65 -14.23 15.59
CA ALA A 525 -6.34 -14.03 16.21
C ALA A 525 -6.44 -13.99 17.73
N CYS A 526 -7.42 -13.26 18.28
CA CYS A 526 -7.66 -13.19 19.72
C CYS A 526 -7.93 -14.57 20.32
N LYS A 527 -8.87 -15.33 19.73
CA LYS A 527 -9.27 -16.65 20.25
C LYS A 527 -8.26 -17.74 19.99
N LEU A 528 -7.47 -17.62 18.92
CA LEU A 528 -6.36 -18.51 18.64
C LEU A 528 -5.23 -18.35 19.66
N LEU A 529 -4.96 -17.10 20.09
CA LEU A 529 -3.99 -16.83 21.13
C LEU A 529 -4.42 -17.44 22.47
N GLU A 530 -5.69 -17.23 22.88
CA GLU A 530 -6.28 -17.89 24.05
C GLU A 530 -6.16 -19.43 23.98
N ALA A 531 -6.37 -20.02 22.81
CA ALA A 531 -6.25 -21.47 22.58
C ALA A 531 -4.81 -22.00 22.75
N LEU A 532 -3.81 -21.22 22.35
CA LEU A 532 -2.40 -21.59 22.45
C LEU A 532 -1.85 -21.44 23.88
N GLU A 533 -2.43 -20.54 24.67
CA GLU A 533 -2.05 -20.33 26.06
C GLU A 533 -2.65 -21.39 26.99
N ASP A 534 -3.73 -22.05 26.57
CA ASP A 534 -4.24 -23.25 27.23
C ASP A 534 -3.34 -24.47 26.98
N HIS A 535 -2.37 -24.65 27.87
CA HIS A 535 -1.39 -25.74 27.83
C HIS A 535 -2.00 -27.15 27.73
N ARG A 536 -3.23 -27.37 28.20
CA ARG A 536 -3.90 -28.69 28.11
C ARG A 536 -4.32 -29.01 26.69
N GLU A 537 -4.78 -28.01 25.94
CA GLU A 537 -5.16 -28.17 24.54
C GLU A 537 -3.94 -28.37 23.64
N VAL A 538 -2.85 -27.65 23.92
CA VAL A 538 -1.60 -27.75 23.14
C VAL A 538 -0.99 -29.14 23.20
N ARG A 539 -0.98 -29.79 24.38
CA ARG A 539 -0.39 -31.13 24.55
C ARG A 539 -1.21 -32.26 23.92
N ARG A 540 -2.53 -32.10 23.81
CA ARG A 540 -3.44 -33.16 23.32
C ARG A 540 -3.53 -33.26 21.80
N ARG A 541 -3.13 -32.22 21.06
CA ARG A 541 -3.45 -32.07 19.63
C ARG A 541 -2.24 -32.32 18.73
N GLY A 542 -1.93 -33.57 18.39
CA GLY A 542 -1.09 -33.98 17.24
C GLY A 542 0.18 -33.15 16.91
N ARG A 543 0.63 -33.21 15.65
CA ARG A 543 1.70 -32.36 15.09
C ARG A 543 1.31 -31.87 13.69
N GLY A 544 1.91 -30.77 13.23
CA GLY A 544 1.70 -30.23 11.88
C GLY A 544 0.26 -29.79 11.60
N ARG A 545 -0.21 -30.01 10.37
CA ARG A 545 -1.51 -29.54 9.86
C ARG A 545 -2.70 -29.89 10.77
N ARG A 546 -2.80 -31.14 11.25
CA ARG A 546 -3.93 -31.56 12.14
C ARG A 546 -4.00 -30.74 13.43
N ARG A 547 -2.85 -30.37 13.99
CA ARG A 547 -2.77 -29.52 15.19
C ARG A 547 -3.31 -28.12 14.88
N ARG A 548 -2.93 -27.53 13.74
CA ARG A 548 -3.35 -26.19 13.32
C ARG A 548 -4.85 -26.12 13.00
N GLU A 549 -5.40 -27.14 12.33
CA GLU A 549 -6.84 -27.28 12.15
C GLU A 549 -7.58 -27.34 13.49
N ALA A 550 -7.09 -28.15 14.43
CA ALA A 550 -7.70 -28.28 15.75
C ALA A 550 -7.61 -26.99 16.58
N LEU A 551 -6.50 -26.24 16.48
CA LEU A 551 -6.35 -24.92 17.09
C LEU A 551 -7.37 -23.92 16.50
N LEU A 552 -7.52 -23.86 15.17
CA LEU A 552 -8.49 -22.97 14.55
C LEU A 552 -9.93 -23.34 14.94
N ARG A 553 -10.31 -24.63 14.88
CA ARG A 553 -11.65 -25.07 15.35
C ARG A 553 -11.91 -24.68 16.79
N SER A 554 -10.91 -24.79 17.64
CA SER A 554 -11.01 -24.41 19.05
C SER A 554 -11.14 -22.89 19.24
N ALA A 555 -10.45 -22.08 18.43
CA ALA A 555 -10.65 -20.64 18.38
C ALA A 555 -12.08 -20.28 17.92
N VAL A 556 -12.59 -20.97 16.90
CA VAL A 556 -13.96 -20.79 16.37
C VAL A 556 -15.00 -21.16 17.42
N ALA A 557 -14.86 -22.30 18.10
CA ALA A 557 -15.77 -22.69 19.18
C ALA A 557 -15.79 -21.66 20.32
N ARG A 558 -14.63 -21.05 20.66
CA ARG A 558 -14.57 -19.94 21.64
C ARG A 558 -15.26 -18.68 21.14
N LEU A 559 -15.18 -18.36 19.84
CA LEU A 559 -15.92 -17.24 19.25
C LEU A 559 -17.43 -17.48 19.33
N GLU A 560 -17.89 -18.69 19.01
CA GLU A 560 -19.29 -19.10 19.07
C GLU A 560 -19.82 -19.07 20.51
N ALA A 561 -19.08 -19.63 21.48
CA ALA A 561 -19.45 -19.62 22.90
C ALA A 561 -19.38 -18.22 23.52
N GLY A 562 -18.46 -17.37 23.07
CA GLY A 562 -18.29 -15.99 23.51
C GLY A 562 -19.40 -15.05 23.03
N ARG A 563 -20.21 -15.46 22.02
CA ARG A 563 -21.45 -14.77 21.70
C ARG A 563 -22.45 -14.96 22.83
N LYS A 564 -22.41 -14.09 23.84
CA LYS A 564 -23.68 -13.67 24.45
C LYS A 564 -24.51 -13.04 23.32
N PRO A 565 -25.78 -13.45 23.10
CA PRO A 565 -26.61 -12.98 21.99
C PRO A 565 -26.67 -11.45 21.80
N ASP A 566 -26.33 -10.65 22.82
CA ASP A 566 -26.40 -9.18 22.81
C ASP A 566 -25.06 -8.43 22.99
N SER A 567 -23.91 -9.11 23.00
CA SER A 567 -22.65 -8.46 23.45
C SER A 567 -21.91 -7.61 22.40
N PHE A 568 -22.18 -7.78 21.10
CA PHE A 568 -21.65 -6.87 20.07
C PHE A 568 -22.33 -5.47 20.10
N ALA A 569 -23.46 -5.33 20.80
CA ALA A 569 -24.12 -4.05 21.00
C ALA A 569 -23.40 -3.12 22.00
N ARG A 570 -22.35 -3.59 22.71
CA ARG A 570 -21.68 -2.82 23.78
C ARG A 570 -20.43 -2.05 23.37
N LEU A 571 -20.03 -2.10 22.08
CA LEU A 571 -18.99 -1.21 21.55
C LEU A 571 -19.55 0.12 20.98
N HIS A 572 -20.86 0.33 21.08
CA HIS A 572 -21.51 1.56 20.64
C HIS A 572 -22.18 2.25 21.83
N ALA A 573 -22.11 3.58 21.85
CA ALA A 573 -22.88 4.41 22.77
C ALA A 573 -24.35 3.95 22.77
N PRO A 574 -25.08 4.04 23.91
CA PRO A 574 -26.47 3.64 23.97
C PRO A 574 -27.24 4.26 22.80
N ALA A 575 -27.91 3.41 22.00
CA ALA A 575 -28.65 3.85 20.83
C ALA A 575 -29.61 4.99 21.19
N SER A 576 -29.66 6.07 20.41
CA SER A 576 -30.65 7.12 20.63
C SER A 576 -32.08 6.60 20.46
N ALA A 577 -33.06 7.39 20.92
CA ALA A 577 -34.46 7.09 20.69
C ALA A 577 -34.76 6.90 19.18
N ALA A 578 -34.12 7.68 18.31
CA ALA A 578 -34.27 7.57 16.87
C ALA A 578 -33.69 6.25 16.32
N ALA A 579 -32.47 5.87 16.72
CA ALA A 579 -31.88 4.58 16.33
C ALA A 579 -32.73 3.38 16.80
N ARG A 580 -33.26 3.43 18.04
CA ARG A 580 -34.18 2.40 18.54
C ARG A 580 -35.50 2.35 17.77
N ALA A 581 -36.05 3.51 17.38
CA ALA A 581 -37.28 3.57 16.60
C ALA A 581 -37.10 2.95 15.21
N VAL A 582 -35.98 3.25 14.55
CA VAL A 582 -35.59 2.66 13.26
C VAL A 582 -35.40 1.15 13.38
N GLU A 583 -34.71 0.68 14.41
CA GLU A 583 -34.52 -0.75 14.65
C GLU A 583 -35.86 -1.47 14.87
N LYS A 584 -36.74 -0.91 15.72
CA LYS A 584 -38.07 -1.46 15.99
C LYS A 584 -38.91 -1.52 14.71
N LEU A 585 -38.84 -0.48 13.89
CA LEU A 585 -39.51 -0.44 12.60
C LEU A 585 -39.03 -1.56 11.68
N PHE A 586 -37.72 -1.69 11.51
CA PHE A 586 -37.12 -2.70 10.65
C PHE A 586 -37.54 -4.11 11.09
N ARG A 587 -37.45 -4.41 12.39
CA ARG A 587 -37.90 -5.70 12.97
C ARG A 587 -39.39 -5.95 12.75
N SER A 588 -40.22 -4.89 12.70
CA SER A 588 -41.64 -5.03 12.38
C SER A 588 -41.88 -5.30 10.90
N LEU A 589 -41.04 -4.78 10.00
CA LEU A 589 -41.16 -4.98 8.55
C LEU A 589 -40.74 -6.39 8.15
N SER A 590 -39.61 -6.88 8.67
CA SER A 590 -39.08 -8.21 8.35
C SER A 590 -39.99 -9.36 8.81
N LYS A 591 -40.83 -9.13 9.83
CA LYS A 591 -41.79 -10.12 10.35
C LYS A 591 -43.08 -10.24 9.54
N ARG A 592 -43.33 -9.39 8.54
CA ARG A 592 -44.57 -9.44 7.73
C ARG A 592 -44.43 -10.49 6.61
N PRO A 593 -45.17 -11.61 6.65
CA PRO A 593 -45.14 -12.62 5.59
C PRO A 593 -45.54 -11.99 4.26
N GLY A 594 -44.83 -12.32 3.18
CA GLY A 594 -45.11 -11.80 1.83
C GLY A 594 -44.72 -10.32 1.60
N SER A 595 -44.10 -9.66 2.58
CA SER A 595 -43.58 -8.30 2.36
C SER A 595 -42.34 -8.32 1.47
N ALA A 596 -42.04 -7.19 0.84
CA ALA A 596 -40.78 -7.00 0.11
C ALA A 596 -39.52 -7.10 1.00
N PHE A 597 -39.71 -7.15 2.33
CA PHE A 597 -38.67 -7.38 3.32
C PHE A 597 -38.47 -8.86 3.67
N SER A 598 -39.20 -9.77 3.01
CA SER A 598 -38.96 -11.20 3.13
C SER A 598 -37.55 -11.55 2.62
N GLY A 599 -36.74 -12.18 3.47
CA GLY A 599 -35.32 -12.46 3.20
C GLY A 599 -34.38 -11.26 3.38
N VAL A 600 -34.80 -10.27 4.17
CA VAL A 600 -33.98 -9.13 4.59
C VAL A 600 -33.63 -9.26 6.07
N ASP A 601 -32.34 -9.37 6.38
CA ASP A 601 -31.86 -9.53 7.76
C ASP A 601 -31.25 -8.23 8.26
N LEU A 602 -31.72 -7.77 9.44
CA LEU A 602 -31.11 -6.61 10.09
C LEU A 602 -29.77 -7.02 10.71
N GLY A 603 -28.71 -6.30 10.33
CA GLY A 603 -27.38 -6.46 10.91
C GLY A 603 -27.23 -5.66 12.20
N ALA A 604 -27.28 -4.33 12.09
CA ALA A 604 -27.13 -3.40 13.21
C ALA A 604 -27.74 -2.03 12.88
N VAL A 605 -28.23 -1.31 13.91
CA VAL A 605 -28.59 0.11 13.82
C VAL A 605 -27.76 0.85 14.85
N THR A 606 -26.91 1.77 14.40
CA THR A 606 -25.98 2.50 15.26
C THR A 606 -26.05 3.98 14.95
N GLU A 607 -25.83 4.84 15.95
CA GLU A 607 -25.67 6.27 15.70
C GLU A 607 -24.19 6.59 15.52
N ARG A 608 -23.91 7.45 14.56
CA ARG A 608 -22.55 7.90 14.24
C ARG A 608 -22.57 9.41 14.08
N ALA A 609 -21.70 10.10 14.81
CA ALA A 609 -21.43 11.51 14.55
C ALA A 609 -20.69 11.65 13.21
N LEU A 610 -21.27 12.37 12.27
CA LEU A 610 -20.64 12.77 11.02
C LEU A 610 -20.36 14.28 11.03
N PRO A 611 -19.44 14.78 10.20
CA PRO A 611 -19.17 16.23 10.11
C PRO A 611 -20.40 17.07 9.79
N ALA A 612 -21.38 16.48 9.09
CA ALA A 612 -22.60 17.14 8.65
C ALA A 612 -23.81 16.95 9.59
N GLY A 613 -23.60 16.34 10.76
CA GLY A 613 -24.64 16.03 11.75
C GLY A 613 -24.58 14.58 12.24
N ASN A 614 -25.49 14.21 13.13
CA ASN A 614 -25.64 12.81 13.53
C ASN A 614 -26.31 12.01 12.41
N ALA A 615 -25.80 10.81 12.16
CA ALA A 615 -26.38 9.87 11.22
C ALA A 615 -26.78 8.58 11.94
N ILE A 616 -27.86 7.97 11.47
CA ILE A 616 -28.24 6.61 11.87
C ILE A 616 -27.71 5.65 10.82
N ARG A 617 -26.66 4.91 11.16
CA ARG A 617 -26.09 3.86 10.33
C ARG A 617 -26.92 2.59 10.46
N ILE A 618 -27.43 2.11 9.35
CA ILE A 618 -28.18 0.85 9.26
C ILE A 618 -27.39 -0.13 8.41
N ALA A 619 -27.02 -1.25 9.02
CA ALA A 619 -26.46 -2.41 8.34
C ALA A 619 -27.53 -3.49 8.24
N PHE A 620 -27.75 -4.05 7.05
CA PHE A 620 -28.73 -5.11 6.79
C PHE A 620 -28.27 -5.93 5.58
N SER A 621 -28.87 -7.09 5.34
CA SER A 621 -28.57 -7.90 4.16
C SER A 621 -29.83 -8.24 3.36
N VAL A 622 -29.69 -8.27 2.04
CA VAL A 622 -30.75 -8.68 1.10
C VAL A 622 -30.23 -9.89 0.33
N GLY A 623 -30.88 -11.06 0.49
CA GLY A 623 -30.42 -12.28 -0.17
C GLY A 623 -28.98 -12.68 0.20
N GLY A 624 -28.59 -12.45 1.45
CA GLY A 624 -27.25 -12.75 1.96
C GLY A 624 -26.17 -11.69 1.69
N ARG A 625 -26.44 -10.69 0.82
CA ARG A 625 -25.50 -9.59 0.55
C ARG A 625 -25.70 -8.45 1.53
N GLY A 626 -24.62 -8.04 2.20
CA GLY A 626 -24.63 -6.95 3.18
C GLY A 626 -24.62 -5.56 2.55
N LEU A 627 -25.50 -4.69 3.05
CA LEU A 627 -25.62 -3.28 2.71
C LEU A 627 -25.49 -2.45 3.99
N VAL A 628 -24.82 -1.30 3.86
CA VAL A 628 -24.72 -0.31 4.94
C VAL A 628 -25.07 1.05 4.36
N PHE A 629 -26.08 1.72 4.93
CA PHE A 629 -26.33 3.13 4.63
C PHE A 629 -26.40 3.99 5.89
N ASP A 630 -25.92 5.21 5.76
CA ASP A 630 -26.05 6.27 6.75
C ASP A 630 -27.30 7.11 6.41
N LEU A 631 -28.26 7.14 7.33
CA LEU A 631 -29.41 8.03 7.27
C LEU A 631 -29.05 9.39 7.84
N LEU A 632 -29.22 10.41 7.02
CA LEU A 632 -28.98 11.81 7.32
C LEU A 632 -30.26 12.62 7.10
N ASP A 633 -30.36 13.80 7.72
CA ASP A 633 -31.40 14.78 7.38
C ASP A 633 -31.31 15.12 5.88
N ALA A 634 -32.43 15.17 5.16
CA ALA A 634 -32.48 15.44 3.73
C ALA A 634 -31.87 16.79 3.36
N ARG A 635 -31.85 17.77 4.28
CA ARG A 635 -31.22 19.08 4.11
C ARG A 635 -29.71 19.04 4.24
N THR A 636 -29.14 17.93 4.74
CA THR A 636 -27.70 17.77 4.83
C THR A 636 -27.11 17.83 3.42
N PRO A 637 -26.10 18.68 3.13
CA PRO A 637 -25.51 18.78 1.79
C PRO A 637 -24.73 17.51 1.40
N GLY A 638 -24.55 17.29 0.10
CA GLY A 638 -23.72 16.20 -0.46
C GLY A 638 -24.51 15.07 -1.14
N PRO A 639 -23.83 14.19 -1.90
CA PRO A 639 -24.46 13.14 -2.68
C PRO A 639 -25.21 12.14 -1.79
N CYS A 640 -26.24 11.50 -2.35
CA CYS A 640 -26.99 10.44 -1.69
C CYS A 640 -27.29 9.30 -2.66
N PHE A 641 -27.51 8.12 -2.10
CA PHE A 641 -27.99 6.96 -2.82
C PHE A 641 -29.49 7.07 -3.07
N LEU A 642 -30.24 7.43 -2.02
CA LEU A 642 -31.68 7.62 -2.02
C LEU A 642 -32.05 8.85 -1.18
N VAL A 643 -33.18 9.46 -1.49
CA VAL A 643 -33.72 10.61 -0.76
C VAL A 643 -35.22 10.47 -0.61
N SER A 644 -35.72 10.81 0.58
CA SER A 644 -37.13 10.93 0.96
C SER A 644 -37.40 12.36 1.41
N ARG A 645 -38.59 12.64 1.95
CA ARG A 645 -38.92 14.01 2.38
C ARG A 645 -37.99 14.52 3.47
N ARG A 646 -37.61 13.65 4.43
CA ARG A 646 -36.84 14.05 5.62
C ARG A 646 -35.46 13.44 5.70
N PHE A 647 -35.26 12.33 5.02
CA PHE A 647 -34.01 11.59 5.11
C PHE A 647 -33.37 11.40 3.75
N LYS A 648 -32.05 11.49 3.72
CA LYS A 648 -31.25 10.94 2.62
C LYS A 648 -30.44 9.76 3.14
N ALA A 649 -30.39 8.68 2.36
CA ALA A 649 -29.57 7.52 2.62
C ALA A 649 -28.28 7.62 1.80
N VAL A 650 -27.13 7.48 2.45
CA VAL A 650 -25.82 7.44 1.80
C VAL A 650 -25.25 6.03 1.95
N LEU A 651 -25.01 5.32 0.84
CA LEU A 651 -24.36 4.01 0.90
C LEU A 651 -22.91 4.15 1.36
N SER A 652 -22.50 3.22 2.23
CA SER A 652 -21.10 3.03 2.56
C SER A 652 -20.32 2.68 1.29
N PRO A 653 -19.17 3.31 1.02
CA PRO A 653 -18.29 2.93 -0.08
C PRO A 653 -17.84 1.45 -0.04
N ALA A 654 -17.88 0.83 1.15
CA ALA A 654 -17.56 -0.58 1.35
C ALA A 654 -18.66 -1.53 0.85
N THR A 655 -19.87 -1.04 0.61
CA THR A 655 -21.02 -1.84 0.13
C THR A 655 -21.74 -1.13 -1.02
N PRO A 656 -21.08 -0.94 -2.19
CA PRO A 656 -21.77 -0.39 -3.35
C PRO A 656 -22.85 -1.36 -3.83
N SER A 657 -24.00 -0.82 -4.23
CA SER A 657 -25.13 -1.58 -4.76
C SER A 657 -25.45 -1.11 -6.17
N SER A 658 -25.39 -2.02 -7.14
CA SER A 658 -25.92 -1.84 -8.50
C SER A 658 -27.12 -2.75 -8.77
N ASP A 659 -27.55 -3.55 -7.78
CA ASP A 659 -28.65 -4.49 -7.92
C ASP A 659 -30.01 -3.75 -7.79
N PRO A 660 -30.90 -3.85 -8.80
CA PRO A 660 -32.24 -3.26 -8.74
C PRO A 660 -33.06 -3.71 -7.51
N ARG A 661 -32.88 -4.95 -7.03
CA ARG A 661 -33.57 -5.48 -5.85
C ARG A 661 -33.09 -4.81 -4.57
N GLU A 662 -31.77 -4.66 -4.41
CA GLU A 662 -31.16 -3.97 -3.25
C GLU A 662 -31.61 -2.51 -3.18
N ARG A 663 -31.63 -1.83 -4.32
CA ARG A 663 -32.13 -0.46 -4.44
C ARG A 663 -33.61 -0.38 -4.04
N ARG A 664 -34.47 -1.26 -4.59
CA ARG A 664 -35.91 -1.26 -4.30
C ARG A 664 -36.22 -1.52 -2.83
N VAL A 665 -35.53 -2.47 -2.19
CA VAL A 665 -35.68 -2.72 -0.73
C VAL A 665 -35.25 -1.51 0.08
N SER A 666 -34.15 -0.85 -0.32
CA SER A 666 -33.65 0.35 0.35
C SER A 666 -34.60 1.54 0.20
N GLU A 667 -35.23 1.72 -0.97
CA GLU A 667 -36.27 2.72 -1.22
C GLU A 667 -37.47 2.51 -0.30
N MET A 668 -38.01 1.29 -0.27
CA MET A 668 -39.14 0.95 0.60
C MET A 668 -38.82 1.13 2.09
N LEU A 669 -37.59 0.82 2.50
CA LEU A 669 -37.15 1.02 3.87
C LEU A 669 -37.08 2.51 4.23
N LEU A 670 -36.49 3.32 3.35
CA LEU A 670 -36.38 4.75 3.54
C LEU A 670 -37.77 5.41 3.63
N ASP A 671 -38.71 5.02 2.75
CA ASP A 671 -40.09 5.49 2.77
C ASP A 671 -40.82 5.11 4.07
N GLU A 672 -40.59 3.90 4.59
CA GLU A 672 -41.21 3.50 5.85
C GLU A 672 -40.65 4.32 7.02
N ILE A 673 -39.34 4.57 7.03
CA ILE A 673 -38.70 5.39 8.06
C ILE A 673 -39.25 6.82 8.00
N ASP A 674 -39.33 7.41 6.81
CA ASP A 674 -39.88 8.76 6.58
C ASP A 674 -41.34 8.87 7.09
N ARG A 675 -42.17 7.84 6.85
CA ARG A 675 -43.58 7.82 7.29
C ARG A 675 -43.78 7.63 8.80
N ARG A 676 -42.92 6.86 9.46
CA ARG A 676 -43.20 6.39 10.84
C ARG A 676 -42.44 7.10 11.94
N VAL A 677 -41.33 7.76 11.63
CA VAL A 677 -40.58 8.53 12.62
C VAL A 677 -41.40 9.73 13.14
N ASP A 678 -42.48 10.14 12.44
CA ASP A 678 -43.48 11.12 12.90
C ASP A 678 -44.36 10.69 14.09
N ARG A 679 -44.49 9.39 14.37
CA ARG A 679 -45.44 8.91 15.39
C ARG A 679 -44.80 8.61 16.74
N ALA A 680 -43.50 8.85 16.88
CA ALA A 680 -42.70 8.50 18.04
C ALA A 680 -41.88 9.67 18.61
N ALA A 681 -41.90 10.82 17.94
CA ALA A 681 -41.51 12.13 18.45
C ALA A 681 -42.79 12.93 18.68
#